data_AF-A0AAJ6BJ13-F1
#
_entry.id   AF-A0AAJ6BJ13-F1
#
_cell.length_a   1.000
_cell.length_b   1.000
_cell.length_c   1.000
_cell.angle_alpha   90.00
_cell.angle_beta   90.00
_cell.angle_gamma   90.00
#
_symmetry.space_group_name_H-M   'P 1'
#
loop_
_entity.id
_entity.type
_entity.pdbx_description
1 polymer ?
#
loop_
_entity_poly.entity_id
_entity_poly.type
_entity_poly.pdbx_seq_one_letter_code
_entity_poly.pdbx_strand_id
1 'polypeptide(L)'
;MTRYLLIILLMGAFVRSSGQEIGANFNHDPEIIDFSYLSKTPVEWIRTTPYIFEYIQGEKDPATEPGLDKVIEAKKRGYKVAFGFRWDFRKFKLRIPAPGSSEEKKYFAVAAAILDKVGPSLDMFKLGNEPNLETMEADLQYNAEGIVPLVRFTERLLTEVVEPYYTSHKELKRPDIYAGSLPRLFAKEEQQKPGVAGLIKLAQNDPRIKGFAIHLHIADSLQMEEAFRFIRSIMPEKPIIVPEFSLFQLYNRHTADLLGDSPAGKAFATKYGYQPSMKLYEWYSKANSQRVSATEWQDLFDSRTWFPKHFLLTYYRYFQKYGVVLATYGYLSQSAPARMDADSPTWFINPIFPFKSLQKQADGSHTPNPLWFDDFVTIVNKGRQAGKAVGRKQPKSSSVPPNIVIIYTDDLGYGDLSCYGATAVQTPNIDQLAAGGIRFTDAHCTAATCTPSRFSLLTGMYAFRNDAAILPGDAPLLIPTNIETLPGMLQKAGYKTGVVGKWHLGLGHGTIDWNKKISPGPNETGFNYSFIIPATVDRVPCVYLENQEVYQADASDPIYVSYKEKIGDEPTGLSHPQLLKMAADTQHSNTIINGISRIGYMTGGAKARWVDEDMPGVFLQKAKAFIDNNKQQPFFLYFALTNVHVPRTPHNNFLGKSPMGRRGDVILEMDWLTGQLMDELRRQGLDSNTIVIFSSDNGPVLDDGYVDQAVELAGNHRPGGIYRGGKYSAYEAGTRVPVIISWPGAIKPGISNTLHSQIDWMASFAALTGQKLAKGAGPDSRNALPVMLGQSNKDREFLLEEAFTLSLRSGQWKYVAPQEKGTPDWLANKDIETGLSTSPQLYDLKKDPEEKHNIAAQQPKTLKQLQKKLSNIRKQP
;
A
#
# COMPACT_ATOMS: atom_id res chain seq x y z
N MET A 1 -1.74 -44.59 -14.81
CA MET A 1 -1.76 -43.19 -15.30
C MET A 1 -2.11 -42.29 -14.13
N THR A 2 -1.16 -42.17 -13.20
CA THR A 2 -1.38 -41.67 -11.84
C THR A 2 -0.04 -41.07 -11.41
N ARG A 3 -0.06 -39.85 -10.85
CA ARG A 3 1.09 -38.98 -10.49
C ARG A 3 1.72 -38.24 -11.67
N TYR A 4 1.24 -37.04 -12.02
CA TYR A 4 2.08 -35.96 -12.61
C TYR A 4 1.41 -34.57 -12.63
N LEU A 5 0.38 -34.31 -11.80
CA LEU A 5 -0.30 -32.99 -11.78
C LEU A 5 -0.29 -32.29 -10.40
N LEU A 6 0.61 -32.68 -9.51
CA LEU A 6 0.64 -32.17 -8.14
C LEU A 6 2.05 -31.71 -7.68
N ILE A 7 2.86 -31.08 -8.54
CA ILE A 7 4.07 -30.32 -8.16
C ILE A 7 4.15 -29.09 -9.10
N ILE A 8 3.32 -28.07 -8.90
CA ILE A 8 3.56 -26.68 -9.37
C ILE A 8 3.22 -25.65 -8.26
N LEU A 9 2.93 -26.07 -7.03
CA LEU A 9 2.48 -25.20 -5.93
C LEU A 9 3.44 -25.07 -4.75
N LEU A 10 4.69 -25.50 -4.89
CA LEU A 10 5.71 -25.41 -3.85
C LEU A 10 7.02 -24.86 -4.43
N MET A 11 7.52 -23.80 -3.78
CA MET A 11 8.78 -23.09 -4.04
C MET A 11 8.78 -22.11 -5.22
N GLY A 12 8.06 -20.99 -5.06
CA GLY A 12 8.57 -19.72 -5.58
C GLY A 12 9.80 -19.33 -4.76
N ALA A 13 10.97 -19.86 -5.13
CA ALA A 13 12.24 -19.39 -4.60
C ALA A 13 12.33 -17.90 -4.94
N PHE A 14 12.07 -17.03 -3.96
CA PHE A 14 12.39 -15.61 -4.08
C PHE A 14 13.87 -15.55 -4.40
N VAL A 15 14.18 -15.17 -5.63
CA VAL A 15 15.53 -14.77 -6.03
C VAL A 15 15.89 -13.65 -5.08
N ARG A 16 16.72 -13.96 -4.07
CA ARG A 16 17.44 -12.95 -3.29
C ARG A 16 18.39 -12.29 -4.27
N SER A 17 17.90 -11.32 -5.03
CA SER A 17 18.76 -10.55 -5.90
C SER A 17 19.62 -9.65 -5.02
N SER A 18 20.91 -9.60 -5.34
CA SER A 18 21.83 -8.51 -5.00
C SER A 18 21.10 -7.17 -5.02
N GLY A 19 21.39 -6.31 -4.04
CA GLY A 19 20.67 -5.06 -3.78
C GLY A 19 20.32 -4.31 -5.06
N GLN A 20 19.05 -3.93 -5.19
CA GLN A 20 18.56 -3.19 -6.34
C GLN A 20 19.24 -1.83 -6.46
N GLU A 21 19.82 -1.54 -7.63
CA GLU A 21 20.54 -0.30 -7.91
C GLU A 21 19.73 0.61 -8.85
N ILE A 22 19.87 1.93 -8.70
CA ILE A 22 19.36 2.92 -9.65
C ILE A 22 20.52 3.72 -10.26
N GLY A 23 20.48 3.90 -11.59
CA GLY A 23 21.48 4.62 -12.36
C GLY A 23 20.94 5.80 -13.17
N ALA A 24 21.88 6.59 -13.68
CA ALA A 24 21.63 7.68 -14.62
C ALA A 24 21.52 7.15 -16.06
N ASN A 25 20.42 7.46 -16.74
CA ASN A 25 20.24 7.14 -18.16
C ASN A 25 20.54 8.37 -19.02
N PHE A 26 21.51 8.26 -19.94
CA PHE A 26 21.87 9.28 -20.93
C PHE A 26 21.31 8.97 -22.32
N ASN A 27 20.34 8.06 -22.41
CA ASN A 27 19.67 7.67 -23.64
C ASN A 27 20.67 7.34 -24.75
N HIS A 28 20.54 7.97 -25.92
CA HIS A 28 21.12 7.49 -27.16
C HIS A 28 22.43 8.14 -27.59
N ASP A 29 22.94 9.08 -26.79
CA ASP A 29 24.15 9.83 -27.15
C ASP A 29 25.13 9.81 -25.98
N PRO A 30 26.19 8.97 -26.01
CA PRO A 30 27.18 8.98 -24.95
C PRO A 30 27.92 10.33 -24.85
N GLU A 31 27.87 11.15 -25.89
CA GLU A 31 28.35 12.54 -25.89
C GLU A 31 27.66 13.44 -24.86
N ILE A 32 26.43 13.15 -24.46
CA ILE A 32 25.71 13.98 -23.49
C ILE A 32 26.02 13.61 -22.03
N ILE A 33 26.88 12.60 -21.81
CA ILE A 33 27.38 12.29 -20.47
C ILE A 33 28.11 13.52 -19.92
N ASP A 34 27.57 14.06 -18.83
CA ASP A 34 28.11 15.23 -18.17
C ASP A 34 28.67 14.86 -16.79
N PHE A 35 29.99 14.69 -16.73
CA PHE A 35 30.70 14.34 -15.50
C PHE A 35 30.69 15.45 -14.45
N SER A 36 30.54 16.71 -14.88
CA SER A 36 30.50 17.84 -13.95
C SER A 36 29.24 17.81 -13.09
N TYR A 37 28.13 17.31 -13.64
CA TYR A 37 26.87 17.12 -12.91
C TYR A 37 26.75 15.74 -12.28
N LEU A 38 27.23 14.67 -12.94
CA LEU A 38 27.21 13.34 -12.34
C LEU A 38 27.94 13.30 -11.00
N SER A 39 29.11 13.96 -10.91
CA SER A 39 29.91 14.00 -9.67
C SER A 39 29.22 14.69 -8.49
N LYS A 40 28.14 15.44 -8.75
CA LYS A 40 27.31 16.09 -7.73
C LYS A 40 26.14 15.23 -7.25
N THR A 41 26.00 14.00 -7.77
CA THR A 41 24.93 13.08 -7.40
C THR A 41 25.49 11.77 -6.87
N PRO A 42 24.73 11.02 -6.04
CA PRO A 42 25.20 9.76 -5.46
C PRO A 42 25.17 8.57 -6.43
N VAL A 43 24.99 8.81 -7.74
CA VAL A 43 24.79 7.76 -8.75
C VAL A 43 26.08 6.98 -8.99
N GLU A 44 25.98 5.65 -9.01
CA GLU A 44 27.12 4.76 -9.29
C GLU A 44 27.03 4.11 -10.69
N TRP A 45 25.83 4.03 -11.26
CA TRP A 45 25.60 3.45 -12.59
C TRP A 45 25.27 4.52 -13.62
N ILE A 46 25.88 4.39 -14.80
CA ILE A 46 25.45 5.12 -15.98
C ILE A 46 24.97 4.15 -17.07
N ARG A 47 24.00 4.58 -17.87
CA ARG A 47 23.52 3.85 -19.04
C ARG A 47 23.53 4.73 -20.28
N THR A 48 24.02 4.18 -21.39
CA THR A 48 24.00 4.82 -22.71
C THR A 48 23.93 3.76 -23.82
N THR A 49 23.30 4.08 -24.94
CA THR A 49 23.11 3.16 -26.07
C THR A 49 23.22 3.89 -27.41
N PRO A 50 24.40 3.98 -28.04
CA PRO A 50 24.58 4.71 -29.29
C PRO A 50 23.79 4.11 -30.47
N TYR A 51 23.36 4.97 -31.40
CA TYR A 51 22.74 4.55 -32.66
C TYR A 51 23.77 3.91 -33.59
N ILE A 52 23.64 2.61 -33.83
CA ILE A 52 24.64 1.88 -34.60
C ILE A 52 24.66 2.26 -36.10
N PHE A 53 23.51 2.64 -36.65
CA PHE A 53 23.43 2.99 -38.07
C PHE A 53 24.19 4.26 -38.45
N GLU A 54 24.40 5.19 -37.52
CA GLU A 54 25.24 6.38 -37.74
C GLU A 54 26.70 5.97 -38.03
N TYR A 55 27.19 4.90 -37.39
CA TYR A 55 28.51 4.34 -37.67
C TYR A 55 28.53 3.51 -38.96
N ILE A 56 27.47 2.74 -39.24
CA ILE A 56 27.38 1.92 -40.46
C ILE A 56 27.34 2.80 -41.74
N GLN A 57 26.71 3.97 -41.63
CA GLN A 57 26.60 4.96 -42.70
C GLN A 57 27.81 5.88 -42.80
N GLY A 58 28.75 5.80 -41.84
CA GLY A 58 29.98 6.60 -41.81
C GLY A 58 29.78 8.03 -41.32
N GLU A 59 28.65 8.33 -40.67
CA GLU A 59 28.41 9.62 -39.99
C GLU A 59 29.28 9.74 -38.73
N LYS A 60 29.54 8.60 -38.08
CA LYS A 60 30.44 8.47 -36.92
C LYS A 60 31.48 7.38 -37.16
N ASP A 61 32.67 7.56 -36.61
CA ASP A 61 33.77 6.58 -36.68
C ASP A 61 34.04 5.99 -35.30
N PRO A 62 33.95 4.65 -35.11
CA PRO A 62 34.24 4.03 -33.82
C PRO A 62 35.61 4.41 -33.24
N ALA A 63 36.63 4.63 -34.08
CA ALA A 63 37.98 4.97 -33.64
C ALA A 63 38.06 6.37 -33.02
N THR A 64 37.42 7.37 -33.64
CA THR A 64 37.59 8.78 -33.30
C THR A 64 36.40 9.43 -32.60
N GLU A 65 35.26 8.73 -32.46
CA GLU A 65 34.04 9.30 -31.90
C GLU A 65 34.22 9.70 -30.41
N PRO A 66 34.06 11.00 -30.07
CA PRO A 66 34.24 11.50 -28.70
C PRO A 66 33.26 10.89 -27.69
N GLY A 67 32.06 10.54 -28.13
CA GLY A 67 31.06 9.89 -27.29
C GLY A 67 31.55 8.56 -26.70
N LEU A 68 32.25 7.74 -27.50
CA LEU A 68 32.79 6.47 -27.00
C LEU A 68 33.91 6.70 -25.97
N ASP A 69 34.69 7.78 -26.11
CA ASP A 69 35.71 8.14 -25.11
C ASP A 69 35.09 8.51 -23.76
N LYS A 70 33.88 9.09 -23.75
CA LYS A 70 33.14 9.33 -22.50
C LYS A 70 32.74 8.04 -21.80
N VAL A 71 32.45 6.95 -22.52
CA VAL A 71 32.16 5.65 -21.89
C VAL A 71 33.38 5.13 -21.13
N ILE A 72 34.56 5.25 -21.74
CA ILE A 72 35.84 4.86 -21.14
C ILE A 72 36.15 5.75 -19.92
N GLU A 73 35.96 7.06 -20.07
CA GLU A 73 36.19 8.03 -19.00
C GLU A 73 35.27 7.81 -17.80
N ALA A 74 34.01 7.40 -18.02
CA ALA A 74 33.09 7.06 -16.94
C ALA A 74 33.63 5.91 -16.09
N LYS A 75 34.17 4.85 -16.73
CA LYS A 75 34.78 3.74 -16.00
C LYS A 75 36.02 4.19 -15.21
N LYS A 76 36.88 5.00 -15.82
CA LYS A 76 38.07 5.58 -15.14
C LYS A 76 37.70 6.41 -13.91
N ARG A 77 36.55 7.08 -13.95
CA ARG A 77 36.00 7.86 -12.82
C ARG A 77 35.28 7.01 -11.76
N GLY A 78 35.24 5.70 -11.94
CA GLY A 78 34.67 4.76 -10.97
C GLY A 78 33.18 4.48 -11.13
N TYR A 79 32.54 4.95 -12.21
CA TYR A 79 31.16 4.57 -12.51
C TYR A 79 31.11 3.15 -13.07
N LYS A 80 30.02 2.44 -12.76
CA LYS A 80 29.64 1.21 -13.45
C LYS A 80 28.90 1.54 -14.73
N VAL A 81 29.20 0.83 -15.80
CA VAL A 81 28.69 1.15 -17.14
C VAL A 81 27.75 0.06 -17.63
N ALA A 82 26.50 0.43 -17.86
CA ALA A 82 25.53 -0.34 -18.62
C ALA A 82 25.47 0.18 -20.06
N PHE A 83 25.88 -0.64 -21.02
CA PHE A 83 25.98 -0.23 -22.42
C PHE A 83 25.15 -1.16 -23.31
N GLY A 84 24.78 -0.72 -24.50
CA GLY A 84 24.13 -1.58 -25.47
C GLY A 84 24.03 -0.90 -26.82
N PHE A 85 23.61 -1.65 -27.82
CA PHE A 85 23.40 -1.13 -29.15
C PHE A 85 21.94 -0.73 -29.36
N ARG A 86 21.73 0.40 -30.04
CA ARG A 86 20.42 0.82 -30.53
C ARG A 86 20.34 0.57 -32.04
N TRP A 87 19.55 -0.43 -32.43
CA TRP A 87 19.38 -0.85 -33.83
C TRP A 87 18.04 -0.36 -34.37
N ASP A 88 17.87 0.95 -34.57
CA ASP A 88 16.60 1.53 -34.98
C ASP A 88 16.26 1.30 -36.46
N PHE A 89 16.11 0.03 -36.86
CA PHE A 89 15.74 -0.40 -38.21
C PHE A 89 14.50 0.34 -38.70
N ARG A 90 13.52 0.60 -37.82
CA ARG A 90 12.31 1.35 -38.16
C ARG A 90 12.61 2.81 -38.53
N LYS A 91 13.39 3.55 -37.72
CA LYS A 91 13.81 4.94 -38.03
C LYS A 91 14.50 5.02 -39.39
N PHE A 92 15.38 4.06 -39.69
CA PHE A 92 16.11 4.01 -40.96
C PHE A 92 15.37 3.30 -42.09
N LYS A 93 14.14 2.82 -41.86
CA LYS A 93 13.30 2.07 -42.81
C LYS A 93 13.99 0.82 -43.40
N LEU A 94 14.77 0.14 -42.58
CA LEU A 94 15.52 -1.07 -42.92
C LEU A 94 14.81 -2.33 -42.39
N ARG A 95 15.08 -3.47 -43.01
CA ARG A 95 14.73 -4.80 -42.48
C ARG A 95 15.94 -5.41 -41.79
N ILE A 96 15.70 -6.36 -40.89
CA ILE A 96 16.79 -7.17 -40.33
C ILE A 96 17.40 -8.01 -41.46
N PRO A 97 18.73 -7.94 -41.68
CA PRO A 97 19.39 -8.64 -42.77
C PRO A 97 19.31 -10.16 -42.57
N ALA A 98 19.38 -10.90 -43.69
CA ALA A 98 19.38 -12.35 -43.63
C ALA A 98 20.61 -12.88 -42.85
N PRO A 99 20.45 -13.94 -42.03
CA PRO A 99 21.55 -14.54 -41.28
C PRO A 99 22.74 -14.90 -42.18
N GLY A 100 23.93 -14.40 -41.84
CA GLY A 100 25.20 -14.68 -42.52
C GLY A 100 25.45 -13.88 -43.80
N SER A 101 24.51 -13.01 -44.19
CA SER A 101 24.64 -12.14 -45.36
C SER A 101 25.82 -11.17 -45.25
N SER A 102 26.28 -10.62 -46.39
CA SER A 102 27.31 -9.58 -46.42
C SER A 102 26.89 -8.33 -45.64
N GLU A 103 25.60 -8.02 -45.62
CA GLU A 103 25.05 -6.89 -44.88
C GLU A 103 25.11 -7.12 -43.36
N GLU A 104 24.66 -8.29 -42.87
CA GLU A 104 24.77 -8.63 -41.44
C GLU A 104 26.24 -8.62 -40.99
N LYS A 105 27.15 -9.15 -41.81
CA LYS A 105 28.59 -9.11 -41.54
C LYS A 105 29.12 -7.69 -41.42
N LYS A 106 28.67 -6.76 -42.28
CA LYS A 106 29.03 -5.33 -42.18
C LYS A 106 28.54 -4.75 -40.84
N TYR A 107 27.31 -5.06 -40.45
CA TYR A 107 26.73 -4.58 -39.20
C TYR A 107 27.49 -5.10 -37.98
N PHE A 108 27.82 -6.39 -37.98
CA PHE A 108 28.58 -7.04 -36.92
C PHE A 108 30.03 -6.57 -36.84
N ALA A 109 30.67 -6.25 -37.98
CA ALA A 109 32.00 -5.66 -37.99
C ALA A 109 32.05 -4.29 -37.29
N VAL A 110 31.04 -3.44 -37.51
CA VAL A 110 30.93 -2.14 -36.81
C VAL A 110 30.68 -2.34 -35.32
N ALA A 111 29.79 -3.27 -34.95
CA ALA A 111 29.53 -3.60 -33.55
C ALA A 111 30.80 -4.12 -32.83
N ALA A 112 31.60 -4.96 -33.51
CA ALA A 112 32.88 -5.44 -33.01
C ALA A 112 33.88 -4.29 -32.81
N ALA A 113 34.03 -3.39 -33.79
CA ALA A 113 34.92 -2.24 -33.69
C ALA A 113 34.58 -1.31 -32.50
N ILE A 114 33.28 -1.16 -32.19
CA ILE A 114 32.85 -0.41 -31.01
C ILE A 114 33.22 -1.17 -29.72
N LEU A 115 33.01 -2.49 -29.68
CA LEU A 115 33.41 -3.31 -28.53
C LEU A 115 34.92 -3.30 -28.31
N ASP A 116 35.74 -3.30 -29.35
CA ASP A 116 37.20 -3.17 -29.22
C ASP A 116 37.58 -1.88 -28.46
N LYS A 117 36.81 -0.80 -28.64
CA LYS A 117 37.04 0.47 -27.96
C LYS A 117 36.48 0.50 -26.53
N VAL A 118 35.22 0.13 -26.33
CA VAL A 118 34.54 0.32 -25.03
C VAL A 118 34.42 -0.94 -24.17
N GLY A 119 34.65 -2.12 -24.74
CA GLY A 119 34.48 -3.44 -24.12
C GLY A 119 35.15 -3.62 -22.75
N PRO A 120 36.38 -3.13 -22.52
CA PRO A 120 37.04 -3.17 -21.20
C PRO A 120 36.32 -2.34 -20.13
N SER A 121 35.48 -1.39 -20.53
CA SER A 121 34.81 -0.44 -19.63
C SER A 121 33.43 -0.89 -19.17
N LEU A 122 32.92 -2.01 -19.69
CA LEU A 122 31.53 -2.41 -19.52
C LEU A 122 31.33 -3.32 -18.30
N ASP A 123 30.33 -3.04 -17.47
CA ASP A 123 29.90 -3.92 -16.39
C ASP A 123 28.65 -4.71 -16.76
N MET A 124 27.80 -4.13 -17.61
CA MET A 124 26.56 -4.72 -18.09
C MET A 124 26.37 -4.39 -19.58
N PHE A 125 25.87 -5.36 -20.34
CA PHE A 125 25.61 -5.21 -21.76
C PHE A 125 24.18 -5.60 -22.12
N LYS A 126 23.44 -4.66 -22.72
CA LYS A 126 22.08 -4.86 -23.23
C LYS A 126 22.15 -5.32 -24.69
N LEU A 127 21.76 -6.56 -24.91
CA LEU A 127 21.72 -7.25 -26.18
C LEU A 127 20.34 -7.10 -26.86
N GLY A 128 20.34 -6.91 -28.18
CA GLY A 128 19.12 -6.90 -29.00
C GLY A 128 18.55 -5.51 -29.24
N ASN A 129 17.27 -5.44 -29.59
CA ASN A 129 16.57 -4.26 -30.06
C ASN A 129 15.23 -4.06 -29.32
N GLU A 130 14.68 -2.85 -29.30
CA GLU A 130 13.33 -2.59 -28.79
C GLU A 130 12.28 -3.00 -29.84
N PRO A 131 11.55 -4.13 -29.66
CA PRO A 131 10.84 -4.76 -30.77
C PRO A 131 9.80 -3.85 -31.43
N ASN A 132 9.02 -3.12 -30.64
CA ASN A 132 7.87 -2.38 -31.14
C ASN A 132 8.17 -0.93 -31.53
N LEU A 133 9.35 -0.42 -31.16
CA LEU A 133 9.78 0.94 -31.46
C LEU A 133 10.84 0.96 -32.57
N GLU A 134 11.74 -0.01 -32.56
CA GLU A 134 12.96 0.01 -33.39
C GLU A 134 12.93 -1.04 -34.50
N THR A 135 11.99 -1.99 -34.46
CA THR A 135 11.93 -3.09 -35.43
C THR A 135 10.70 -2.98 -36.33
N MET A 136 10.84 -3.40 -37.58
CA MET A 136 9.72 -3.51 -38.52
C MET A 136 8.80 -4.66 -38.10
N GLU A 137 7.47 -4.48 -38.21
CA GLU A 137 6.51 -5.47 -37.71
C GLU A 137 6.73 -6.86 -38.33
N ALA A 138 7.08 -6.93 -39.62
CA ALA A 138 7.35 -8.20 -40.29
C ALA A 138 8.60 -8.94 -39.77
N ASP A 139 9.53 -8.26 -39.08
CA ASP A 139 10.69 -8.89 -38.44
C ASP A 139 10.41 -9.36 -36.99
N LEU A 140 9.20 -9.08 -36.48
CA LEU A 140 8.67 -9.60 -35.22
C LEU A 140 7.85 -10.88 -35.38
N GLN A 141 7.56 -11.26 -36.62
CA GLN A 141 6.75 -12.41 -36.97
C GLN A 141 7.64 -13.57 -37.43
N TYR A 142 7.06 -14.77 -37.49
CA TYR A 142 7.71 -15.91 -38.13
C TYR A 142 7.81 -15.68 -39.64
N ASN A 143 8.99 -15.89 -40.20
CA ASN A 143 9.20 -15.91 -41.65
C ASN A 143 8.83 -17.28 -42.25
N ALA A 144 9.06 -17.46 -43.56
CA ALA A 144 8.72 -18.70 -44.27
C ALA A 144 9.45 -19.93 -43.72
N GLU A 145 10.61 -19.74 -43.09
CA GLU A 145 11.41 -20.79 -42.47
C GLU A 145 11.04 -21.04 -40.99
N GLY A 146 10.00 -20.40 -40.47
CA GLY A 146 9.58 -20.54 -39.07
C GLY A 146 10.53 -19.87 -38.07
N ILE A 147 11.34 -18.91 -38.52
CA ILE A 147 12.30 -18.15 -37.71
C ILE A 147 11.74 -16.74 -37.48
N VAL A 148 11.92 -16.20 -36.28
CA VAL A 148 11.65 -14.78 -36.02
C VAL A 148 12.95 -13.99 -36.25
N PRO A 149 13.04 -13.13 -37.29
CA PRO A 149 14.28 -12.46 -37.67
C PRO A 149 14.96 -11.70 -36.52
N LEU A 150 14.19 -10.98 -35.70
CA LEU A 150 14.73 -10.25 -34.54
C LEU A 150 15.40 -11.16 -33.51
N VAL A 151 14.78 -12.29 -33.20
CA VAL A 151 15.31 -13.24 -32.21
C VAL A 151 16.59 -13.86 -32.74
N ARG A 152 16.61 -14.25 -34.02
CA ARG A 152 17.78 -14.84 -34.67
C ARG A 152 18.94 -13.86 -34.80
N PHE A 153 18.68 -12.61 -35.16
CA PHE A 153 19.69 -11.56 -35.20
C PHE A 153 20.28 -11.29 -33.80
N THR A 154 19.43 -11.24 -32.78
CA THR A 154 19.87 -11.05 -31.38
C THR A 154 20.76 -12.21 -30.90
N GLU A 155 20.38 -13.45 -31.20
CA GLU A 155 21.18 -14.64 -30.92
C GLU A 155 22.54 -14.59 -31.64
N ARG A 156 22.54 -14.28 -32.95
CA ARG A 156 23.77 -14.20 -33.74
C ARG A 156 24.70 -13.08 -33.28
N LEU A 157 24.15 -11.93 -32.88
CA LEU A 157 24.93 -10.84 -32.30
C LEU A 157 25.65 -11.28 -31.02
N LEU A 158 25.01 -12.09 -30.17
CA LEU A 158 25.66 -12.68 -29.01
C LEU A 158 26.78 -13.64 -29.43
N THR A 159 26.49 -14.59 -30.33
CA THR A 159 27.41 -15.68 -30.66
C THR A 159 28.56 -15.31 -31.57
N GLU A 160 28.39 -14.31 -32.44
CA GLU A 160 29.36 -13.94 -33.47
C GLU A 160 30.09 -12.63 -33.18
N VAL A 161 29.62 -11.83 -32.22
CA VAL A 161 30.25 -10.55 -31.86
C VAL A 161 30.62 -10.50 -30.38
N VAL A 162 29.63 -10.61 -29.48
CA VAL A 162 29.87 -10.38 -28.04
C VAL A 162 30.72 -11.50 -27.42
N GLU A 163 30.35 -12.77 -27.61
CA GLU A 163 31.10 -13.89 -27.03
C GLU A 163 32.52 -14.04 -27.61
N PRO A 164 32.73 -13.98 -28.95
CA PRO A 164 34.07 -14.08 -29.51
C PRO A 164 35.01 -13.00 -28.97
N TYR A 165 34.53 -11.75 -28.84
CA TYR A 165 35.32 -10.65 -28.29
C TYR A 165 35.82 -10.95 -26.86
N TYR A 166 34.95 -11.34 -25.93
CA TYR A 166 35.37 -11.65 -24.55
C TYR A 166 36.11 -12.99 -24.42
N THR A 167 35.94 -13.90 -25.39
CA THR A 167 36.69 -15.15 -25.44
C THR A 167 38.14 -14.92 -25.91
N SER A 168 38.36 -13.98 -26.84
CA SER A 168 39.71 -13.60 -27.28
C SER A 168 40.42 -12.68 -26.29
N HIS A 169 39.68 -12.00 -25.40
CA HIS A 169 40.19 -11.09 -24.37
C HIS A 169 39.93 -11.63 -22.95
N LYS A 170 40.52 -12.78 -22.60
CA LYS A 170 40.25 -13.50 -21.33
C LYS A 170 40.69 -12.73 -20.08
N GLU A 171 41.57 -11.75 -20.25
CA GLU A 171 41.99 -10.82 -19.21
C GLU A 171 40.88 -9.84 -18.80
N LEU A 172 39.89 -9.62 -19.68
CA LEU A 172 38.77 -8.74 -19.40
C LEU A 172 37.68 -9.49 -18.64
N LYS A 173 37.05 -8.79 -17.69
CA LYS A 173 35.82 -9.28 -17.08
C LYS A 173 34.68 -9.16 -18.07
N ARG A 174 34.12 -10.30 -18.50
CA ARG A 174 32.90 -10.34 -19.32
C ARG A 174 31.74 -9.65 -18.58
N PRO A 175 31.01 -8.70 -19.21
CA PRO A 175 29.88 -8.02 -18.59
C PRO A 175 28.70 -8.96 -18.40
N ASP A 176 27.80 -8.58 -17.51
CA ASP A 176 26.51 -9.25 -17.39
C ASP A 176 25.63 -8.93 -18.61
N ILE A 177 25.19 -9.95 -19.36
CA ILE A 177 24.39 -9.77 -20.58
C ILE A 177 22.89 -9.83 -20.27
N TYR A 178 22.12 -8.87 -20.75
CA TYR A 178 20.66 -8.84 -20.67
C TYR A 178 20.06 -8.67 -22.06
N ALA A 179 19.11 -9.51 -22.45
CA ALA A 179 18.44 -9.36 -23.75
C ALA A 179 17.19 -8.47 -23.67
N GLY A 180 16.84 -7.80 -24.76
CA GLY A 180 15.55 -7.10 -24.91
C GLY A 180 15.64 -5.57 -24.82
N SER A 181 14.88 -5.01 -23.87
CA SER A 181 14.33 -3.63 -23.77
C SER A 181 12.93 -3.50 -24.36
N LEU A 182 11.99 -4.32 -23.86
CA LEU A 182 10.64 -4.36 -24.42
C LEU A 182 9.73 -3.32 -23.76
N PRO A 183 9.12 -2.40 -24.53
CA PRO A 183 8.09 -1.51 -24.03
C PRO A 183 6.71 -2.18 -24.06
N ARG A 184 5.74 -1.57 -23.37
CA ARG A 184 4.30 -1.91 -23.47
C ARG A 184 3.93 -3.38 -23.19
N LEU A 185 4.71 -4.08 -22.36
CA LEU A 185 4.44 -5.48 -22.00
C LEU A 185 3.14 -5.72 -21.21
N PHE A 186 2.42 -4.67 -20.84
CA PHE A 186 1.07 -4.77 -20.29
C PHE A 186 -0.01 -4.97 -21.37
N ALA A 187 0.26 -4.61 -22.62
CA ALA A 187 -0.69 -4.73 -23.71
C ALA A 187 -0.71 -6.16 -24.25
N LYS A 188 -1.89 -6.79 -24.28
CA LYS A 188 -2.05 -8.17 -24.73
C LYS A 188 -1.63 -8.38 -26.19
N GLU A 189 -1.88 -7.42 -27.08
CA GLU A 189 -1.42 -7.54 -28.47
C GLU A 189 0.11 -7.64 -28.56
N GLU A 190 0.83 -6.97 -27.66
CA GLU A 190 2.30 -7.01 -27.62
C GLU A 190 2.82 -8.32 -27.02
N GLN A 191 2.16 -8.81 -25.97
CA GLN A 191 2.49 -10.09 -25.35
C GLN A 191 2.38 -11.28 -26.32
N GLN A 192 1.55 -11.16 -27.36
CA GLN A 192 1.29 -12.21 -28.35
C GLN A 192 2.27 -12.20 -29.53
N LYS A 193 3.09 -11.15 -29.70
CA LYS A 193 4.03 -11.09 -30.84
C LYS A 193 5.13 -12.14 -30.70
N PRO A 194 5.41 -12.94 -31.75
CA PRO A 194 6.45 -13.96 -31.70
C PRO A 194 7.84 -13.43 -31.30
N GLY A 195 8.21 -12.23 -31.76
CA GLY A 195 9.47 -11.58 -31.37
C GLY A 195 9.56 -11.22 -29.90
N VAL A 196 8.45 -10.79 -29.27
CA VAL A 196 8.39 -10.46 -27.85
C VAL A 196 8.58 -11.72 -27.00
N ALA A 197 7.75 -12.73 -27.21
CA ALA A 197 7.85 -14.00 -26.48
C ALA A 197 9.17 -14.72 -26.78
N GLY A 198 9.66 -14.65 -28.02
CA GLY A 198 10.91 -15.25 -28.46
C GLY A 198 12.15 -14.66 -27.78
N LEU A 199 12.21 -13.33 -27.61
CA LEU A 199 13.31 -12.70 -26.86
C LEU A 199 13.30 -13.06 -25.37
N ILE A 200 12.12 -13.13 -24.74
CA ILE A 200 12.01 -13.54 -23.33
C ILE A 200 12.46 -15.00 -23.16
N LYS A 201 12.05 -15.88 -24.09
CA LYS A 201 12.49 -17.28 -24.12
C LYS A 201 13.98 -17.42 -24.38
N LEU A 202 14.55 -16.63 -25.30
CA LEU A 202 16.00 -16.59 -25.53
C LEU A 202 16.74 -16.22 -24.24
N ALA A 203 16.28 -15.18 -23.55
CA ALA A 203 16.85 -14.77 -22.26
C ALA A 203 16.73 -15.85 -21.19
N GLN A 204 15.59 -16.53 -21.09
CA GLN A 204 15.38 -17.63 -20.14
C GLN A 204 16.30 -18.82 -20.44
N ASN A 205 16.40 -19.23 -21.71
CA ASN A 205 16.99 -20.52 -22.09
C ASN A 205 18.50 -20.45 -22.32
N ASP A 206 19.05 -19.31 -22.74
CA ASP A 206 20.49 -19.19 -22.99
C ASP A 206 21.23 -18.88 -21.66
N PRO A 207 22.11 -19.77 -21.16
CA PRO A 207 22.82 -19.56 -19.89
C PRO A 207 23.82 -18.41 -19.94
N ARG A 208 24.22 -17.96 -21.14
CA ARG A 208 25.12 -16.81 -21.33
C ARG A 208 24.40 -15.48 -21.08
N ILE A 209 23.07 -15.47 -21.17
CA ILE A 209 22.22 -14.32 -20.89
C ILE A 209 21.81 -14.38 -19.41
N LYS A 210 22.21 -13.37 -18.64
CA LYS A 210 21.94 -13.29 -17.21
C LYS A 210 20.48 -12.98 -16.92
N GLY A 211 19.84 -12.17 -17.76
CA GLY A 211 18.46 -11.76 -17.54
C GLY A 211 17.84 -10.99 -18.69
N PHE A 212 16.77 -10.26 -18.38
CA PHE A 212 15.98 -9.56 -19.39
C PHE A 212 15.83 -8.06 -19.10
N ALA A 213 15.84 -7.27 -20.16
CA ALA A 213 15.66 -5.83 -20.11
C ALA A 213 14.24 -5.43 -20.54
N ILE A 214 13.61 -4.50 -19.83
CA ILE A 214 12.27 -3.98 -20.17
C ILE A 214 12.18 -2.46 -20.03
N HIS A 215 11.28 -1.84 -20.80
CA HIS A 215 10.95 -0.44 -20.67
C HIS A 215 9.57 -0.28 -20.02
N LEU A 216 9.48 0.56 -18.99
CA LEU A 216 8.26 0.76 -18.22
C LEU A 216 7.77 2.20 -18.31
N HIS A 217 7.23 2.55 -19.47
CA HIS A 217 6.48 3.77 -19.69
C HIS A 217 5.00 3.49 -19.45
N ILE A 218 4.49 3.79 -18.26
CA ILE A 218 3.13 3.42 -17.83
C ILE A 218 2.26 4.64 -17.63
N ALA A 219 0.95 4.43 -17.61
CA ALA A 219 0.00 5.44 -17.19
C ALA A 219 -0.48 5.27 -15.74
N ASP A 220 -0.45 4.04 -15.23
CA ASP A 220 -0.90 3.69 -13.87
C ASP A 220 -0.17 2.44 -13.37
N SER A 221 -0.32 2.14 -12.08
CA SER A 221 0.33 1.01 -11.43
C SER A 221 -0.17 -0.36 -11.90
N LEU A 222 -1.40 -0.46 -12.43
CA LEU A 222 -1.95 -1.72 -12.94
C LEU A 222 -1.16 -2.18 -14.17
N GLN A 223 -0.87 -1.25 -15.09
CA GLN A 223 0.00 -1.53 -16.23
C GLN A 223 1.40 -2.01 -15.80
N MET A 224 1.95 -1.48 -14.70
CA MET A 224 3.23 -1.97 -14.18
C MET A 224 3.14 -3.42 -13.70
N GLU A 225 2.09 -3.76 -12.97
CA GLU A 225 1.86 -5.11 -12.48
C GLU A 225 1.66 -6.12 -13.62
N GLU A 226 0.84 -5.78 -14.62
CA GLU A 226 0.58 -6.63 -15.78
C GLU A 226 1.86 -6.95 -16.56
N ALA A 227 2.70 -5.93 -16.81
CA ALA A 227 3.97 -6.11 -17.50
C ALA A 227 4.89 -7.09 -16.74
N PHE A 228 5.05 -6.92 -15.43
CA PHE A 228 5.89 -7.80 -14.63
C PHE A 228 5.35 -9.23 -14.51
N ARG A 229 4.04 -9.40 -14.33
CA ARG A 229 3.41 -10.72 -14.27
C ARG A 229 3.59 -11.48 -15.58
N PHE A 230 3.43 -10.81 -16.72
CA PHE A 230 3.67 -11.43 -18.03
C PHE A 230 5.11 -11.94 -18.15
N ILE A 231 6.10 -11.11 -17.83
CA ILE A 231 7.52 -11.52 -17.90
C ILE A 231 7.76 -12.72 -16.99
N ARG A 232 7.30 -12.66 -15.75
CA ARG A 232 7.50 -13.74 -14.77
C ARG A 232 6.78 -15.03 -15.13
N SER A 233 5.73 -14.97 -15.95
CA SER A 233 5.08 -16.18 -16.48
C SER A 233 5.93 -16.94 -17.50
N ILE A 234 6.88 -16.28 -18.17
CA ILE A 234 7.77 -16.88 -19.19
C ILE A 234 9.20 -17.07 -18.64
N MET A 235 9.69 -16.09 -17.87
CA MET A 235 11.03 -16.03 -17.28
C MET A 235 10.92 -15.85 -15.76
N PRO A 236 10.58 -16.90 -15.00
CA PRO A 236 10.26 -16.78 -13.57
C PRO A 236 11.48 -16.42 -12.69
N GLU A 237 12.68 -16.87 -13.06
CA GLU A 237 13.83 -16.87 -12.14
C GLU A 237 14.93 -15.85 -12.49
N LYS A 238 15.11 -15.50 -13.76
CA LYS A 238 16.25 -14.64 -14.12
C LYS A 238 16.03 -13.17 -13.72
N PRO A 239 17.09 -12.44 -13.33
CA PRO A 239 17.02 -11.02 -13.03
C PRO A 239 16.39 -10.18 -14.15
N ILE A 240 15.73 -9.08 -13.76
CA ILE A 240 15.24 -8.07 -14.71
C ILE A 240 16.09 -6.81 -14.56
N ILE A 241 16.34 -6.11 -15.66
CA ILE A 241 16.78 -4.71 -15.63
C ILE A 241 15.72 -3.83 -16.30
N VAL A 242 15.66 -2.58 -15.87
CA VAL A 242 14.75 -1.57 -16.43
C VAL A 242 15.60 -0.42 -16.96
N PRO A 243 16.10 -0.49 -18.21
CA PRO A 243 16.99 0.54 -18.75
C PRO A 243 16.30 1.89 -18.90
N GLU A 244 14.98 1.92 -18.96
CA GLU A 244 14.21 3.15 -18.97
C GLU A 244 12.80 2.94 -18.39
N PHE A 245 12.33 3.93 -17.64
CA PHE A 245 10.98 3.95 -17.11
C PHE A 245 10.51 5.40 -16.91
N SER A 246 9.20 5.64 -17.06
CA SER A 246 8.63 6.96 -16.86
C SER A 246 7.09 6.96 -16.83
N LEU A 247 6.49 8.09 -16.42
CA LEU A 247 5.05 8.36 -16.52
C LEU A 247 4.63 8.92 -17.88
N PHE A 248 5.44 8.73 -18.93
CA PHE A 248 5.20 9.30 -20.26
C PHE A 248 3.77 9.07 -20.78
N GLN A 249 3.21 7.87 -20.57
CA GLN A 249 1.84 7.60 -21.03
C GLN A 249 0.78 8.33 -20.22
N LEU A 250 0.98 8.50 -18.91
CA LEU A 250 0.09 9.32 -18.09
C LEU A 250 0.08 10.76 -18.59
N TYR A 251 1.26 11.35 -18.77
CA TYR A 251 1.37 12.75 -19.21
C TYR A 251 0.73 12.98 -20.58
N ASN A 252 0.93 12.08 -21.54
CA ASN A 252 0.30 12.20 -22.86
C ASN A 252 -1.22 12.11 -22.83
N ARG A 253 -1.83 11.44 -21.83
CA ARG A 253 -3.31 11.40 -21.71
C ARG A 253 -3.90 12.74 -21.25
N HIS A 254 -3.09 13.61 -20.67
CA HIS A 254 -3.54 14.83 -19.98
C HIS A 254 -3.03 16.12 -20.62
N THR A 255 -2.33 16.06 -21.75
CA THR A 255 -1.80 17.25 -22.45
C THR A 255 -2.89 18.25 -22.84
N ALA A 256 -4.10 17.77 -23.11
CA ALA A 256 -5.24 18.59 -23.52
C ALA A 256 -6.17 19.03 -22.36
N ASP A 257 -5.81 18.72 -21.11
CA ASP A 257 -6.56 19.18 -19.93
C ASP A 257 -6.53 20.71 -19.82
N LEU A 258 -7.56 21.31 -19.23
CA LEU A 258 -7.55 22.74 -18.89
C LEU A 258 -6.80 22.94 -17.56
N LEU A 259 -6.06 24.04 -17.45
CA LEU A 259 -5.46 24.44 -16.18
C LEU A 259 -6.52 24.58 -15.08
N GLY A 260 -7.73 25.07 -15.40
CA GLY A 260 -8.84 25.31 -14.48
C GLY A 260 -9.77 24.14 -14.18
N ASP A 261 -9.45 22.91 -14.60
CA ASP A 261 -10.34 21.74 -14.45
C ASP A 261 -10.62 21.30 -13.00
N SER A 262 -9.94 21.89 -12.02
CA SER A 262 -10.16 21.64 -10.59
C SER A 262 -10.07 22.95 -9.77
N PRO A 263 -10.58 22.99 -8.53
CA PRO A 263 -10.39 24.13 -7.63
C PRO A 263 -8.91 24.49 -7.43
N ALA A 264 -8.04 23.48 -7.23
CA ALA A 264 -6.60 23.66 -7.12
C ALA A 264 -6.00 24.20 -8.44
N GLY A 265 -6.51 23.74 -9.58
CA GLY A 265 -6.11 24.22 -10.89
C GLY A 265 -6.50 25.67 -11.17
N LYS A 266 -7.69 26.08 -10.75
CA LYS A 266 -8.13 27.49 -10.77
C LYS A 266 -7.24 28.35 -9.87
N ALA A 267 -6.90 27.85 -8.68
CA ALA A 267 -5.99 28.55 -7.77
C ALA A 267 -4.58 28.69 -8.37
N PHE A 268 -4.04 27.64 -9.01
CA PHE A 268 -2.78 27.70 -9.76
C PHE A 268 -2.84 28.76 -10.87
N ALA A 269 -3.89 28.71 -11.70
CA ALA A 269 -4.07 29.65 -12.80
C ALA A 269 -4.11 31.10 -12.30
N THR A 270 -4.89 31.38 -11.25
CA THR A 270 -4.92 32.70 -10.60
C THR A 270 -3.56 33.11 -10.04
N LYS A 271 -2.87 32.21 -9.33
CA LYS A 271 -1.58 32.48 -8.68
C LYS A 271 -0.50 32.94 -9.68
N TYR A 272 -0.49 32.35 -10.87
CA TYR A 272 0.52 32.62 -11.90
C TYR A 272 -0.01 33.46 -13.08
N GLY A 273 -1.22 34.01 -12.98
CA GLY A 273 -1.81 34.89 -14.00
C GLY A 273 -2.18 34.19 -15.31
N TYR A 274 -2.53 32.90 -15.26
CA TYR A 274 -3.02 32.14 -16.40
C TYR A 274 -4.55 32.16 -16.50
N GLN A 275 -5.06 32.06 -17.72
CA GLN A 275 -6.49 31.83 -17.93
C GLN A 275 -6.84 30.39 -17.53
N PRO A 276 -7.90 30.15 -16.74
CA PRO A 276 -8.33 28.79 -16.40
C PRO A 276 -8.66 27.92 -17.62
N SER A 277 -9.01 28.53 -18.75
CA SER A 277 -9.25 27.85 -20.03
C SER A 277 -7.97 27.48 -20.81
N MET A 278 -6.79 27.91 -20.37
CA MET A 278 -5.52 27.53 -21.00
C MET A 278 -5.34 26.02 -20.93
N LYS A 279 -4.88 25.43 -22.03
CA LYS A 279 -4.59 24.00 -22.13
C LYS A 279 -3.22 23.68 -21.57
N LEU A 280 -3.04 22.48 -21.02
CA LEU A 280 -1.78 22.07 -20.41
C LEU A 280 -0.60 22.09 -21.42
N TYR A 281 -0.82 21.70 -22.68
CA TYR A 281 0.20 21.80 -23.74
C TYR A 281 0.58 23.26 -24.07
N GLU A 282 -0.32 24.22 -23.91
CA GLU A 282 -0.01 25.65 -24.09
C GLU A 282 0.89 26.13 -22.97
N TRP A 283 0.60 25.71 -21.73
CA TRP A 283 1.47 25.97 -20.60
C TRP A 283 2.86 25.33 -20.79
N TYR A 284 2.93 24.09 -21.28
CA TYR A 284 4.21 23.44 -21.59
C TYR A 284 5.01 24.20 -22.66
N SER A 285 4.34 24.71 -23.70
CA SER A 285 4.98 25.58 -24.71
C SER A 285 5.59 26.82 -24.07
N LYS A 286 4.86 27.44 -23.13
CA LYS A 286 5.36 28.59 -22.38
C LYS A 286 6.55 28.21 -21.50
N ALA A 287 6.45 27.11 -20.75
CA ALA A 287 7.54 26.62 -19.91
C ALA A 287 8.81 26.35 -20.75
N ASN A 288 8.68 25.74 -21.92
CA ASN A 288 9.81 25.41 -22.79
C ASN A 288 10.40 26.63 -23.53
N SER A 289 9.65 27.70 -23.71
CA SER A 289 10.10 28.91 -24.42
C SER A 289 10.59 30.01 -23.49
N GLN A 290 9.93 30.19 -22.35
CA GLN A 290 10.19 31.28 -21.41
C GLN A 290 10.91 30.83 -20.13
N ARG A 291 10.91 29.51 -19.84
CA ARG A 291 11.35 28.91 -18.58
C ARG A 291 10.53 29.35 -17.37
N VAL A 292 10.05 28.39 -16.60
CA VAL A 292 9.35 28.64 -15.34
C VAL A 292 10.25 28.37 -14.14
N SER A 293 9.85 28.89 -12.98
CA SER A 293 10.52 28.55 -11.72
C SER A 293 10.24 27.09 -11.34
N ALA A 294 11.13 26.48 -10.54
CA ALA A 294 10.87 25.14 -9.98
C ALA A 294 9.57 25.10 -9.17
N THR A 295 9.27 26.16 -8.42
CA THR A 295 8.04 26.27 -7.64
C THR A 295 6.81 26.29 -8.53
N GLU A 296 6.80 27.07 -9.62
CA GLU A 296 5.68 27.08 -10.57
C GLU A 296 5.49 25.73 -11.24
N TRP A 297 6.60 25.07 -11.60
CA TRP A 297 6.54 23.72 -12.13
C TRP A 297 5.93 22.75 -11.13
N GLN A 298 6.41 22.73 -9.88
CA GLN A 298 5.85 21.89 -8.83
C GLN A 298 4.35 22.17 -8.60
N ASP A 299 3.98 23.43 -8.46
CA ASP A 299 2.62 23.86 -8.18
C ASP A 299 1.64 23.46 -9.28
N LEU A 300 2.08 23.48 -10.55
CA LEU A 300 1.26 22.99 -11.65
C LEU A 300 0.88 21.54 -11.43
N PHE A 301 1.86 20.65 -11.22
CA PHE A 301 1.61 19.23 -11.08
C PHE A 301 0.90 18.91 -9.75
N ASP A 302 1.18 19.66 -8.69
CA ASP A 302 0.46 19.56 -7.41
C ASP A 302 -1.01 19.95 -7.53
N SER A 303 -1.36 20.81 -8.50
CA SER A 303 -2.75 21.16 -8.79
C SER A 303 -3.51 20.10 -9.61
N ARG A 304 -2.81 19.07 -10.12
CA ARG A 304 -3.40 17.99 -10.94
C ARG A 304 -3.81 16.82 -10.05
N THR A 305 -5.09 16.46 -10.05
CA THR A 305 -5.62 15.32 -9.29
C THR A 305 -5.12 13.97 -9.80
N TRP A 306 -4.77 13.88 -11.09
CA TRP A 306 -4.26 12.67 -11.73
C TRP A 306 -2.75 12.45 -11.54
N PHE A 307 -1.99 13.45 -11.08
CA PHE A 307 -0.53 13.34 -10.98
C PHE A 307 -0.13 12.55 -9.71
N PRO A 308 0.52 11.38 -9.84
CA PRO A 308 0.93 10.60 -8.69
C PRO A 308 2.24 11.16 -8.11
N LYS A 309 2.12 11.90 -6.99
CA LYS A 309 3.29 12.34 -6.24
C LYS A 309 4.15 11.13 -5.85
N HIS A 310 5.46 11.29 -5.95
CA HIS A 310 6.45 10.26 -5.60
C HIS A 310 6.39 8.95 -6.39
N PHE A 311 6.02 9.00 -7.67
CA PHE A 311 5.92 7.79 -8.49
C PHE A 311 7.24 7.00 -8.57
N LEU A 312 8.42 7.64 -8.46
CA LEU A 312 9.71 6.94 -8.45
C LEU A 312 9.80 5.93 -7.30
N LEU A 313 9.29 6.26 -6.11
CA LEU A 313 9.22 5.32 -4.98
C LEU A 313 8.26 4.18 -5.27
N THR A 314 7.17 4.42 -6.02
CA THR A 314 6.23 3.37 -6.43
C THR A 314 6.92 2.39 -7.37
N TYR A 315 7.60 2.87 -8.41
CA TYR A 315 8.42 2.04 -9.29
C TYR A 315 9.46 1.24 -8.51
N TYR A 316 10.18 1.88 -7.59
CA TYR A 316 11.18 1.22 -6.76
C TYR A 316 10.63 0.02 -6.00
N ARG A 317 9.42 0.10 -5.43
CA ARG A 317 8.80 -1.04 -4.72
C ARG A 317 8.46 -2.20 -5.64
N TYR A 318 7.97 -1.92 -6.85
CA TYR A 318 7.69 -2.96 -7.84
C TYR A 318 8.96 -3.62 -8.34
N PHE A 319 10.01 -2.84 -8.52
CA PHE A 319 11.33 -3.34 -8.86
C PHE A 319 11.85 -4.31 -7.79
N GLN A 320 11.68 -3.99 -6.49
CA GLN A 320 12.00 -4.91 -5.39
C GLN A 320 11.14 -6.19 -5.47
N LYS A 321 9.82 -6.02 -5.63
CA LYS A 321 8.85 -7.14 -5.70
C LYS A 321 9.17 -8.12 -6.82
N TYR A 322 9.58 -7.63 -7.97
CA TYR A 322 9.74 -8.43 -9.19
C TYR A 322 11.19 -8.74 -9.55
N GLY A 323 12.16 -8.50 -8.67
CA GLY A 323 13.56 -8.89 -8.86
C GLY A 323 14.27 -8.09 -9.96
N VAL A 324 14.03 -6.78 -10.00
CA VAL A 324 14.80 -5.85 -10.82
C VAL A 324 16.12 -5.54 -10.12
N VAL A 325 17.25 -5.72 -10.81
CA VAL A 325 18.59 -5.53 -10.23
C VAL A 325 19.21 -4.18 -10.57
N LEU A 326 18.86 -3.62 -11.73
CA LEU A 326 19.25 -2.28 -12.14
C LEU A 326 18.07 -1.61 -12.83
N ALA A 327 17.74 -0.40 -12.41
CA ALA A 327 16.86 0.49 -13.15
C ALA A 327 17.59 1.79 -13.47
N THR A 328 17.47 2.34 -14.68
CA THR A 328 18.08 3.62 -15.01
C THR A 328 17.03 4.64 -15.40
N TYR A 329 17.16 5.86 -14.87
CA TYR A 329 16.19 6.93 -15.01
C TYR A 329 16.79 8.10 -15.79
N GLY A 330 15.97 8.73 -16.65
CA GLY A 330 16.43 9.79 -17.56
C GLY A 330 17.14 10.90 -16.80
N TYR A 331 18.43 11.09 -17.06
CA TYR A 331 19.26 12.02 -16.29
C TYR A 331 19.20 13.41 -16.91
N LEU A 332 19.46 13.50 -18.20
CA LEU A 332 19.38 14.73 -18.99
C LEU A 332 18.54 14.46 -20.23
N SER A 333 17.75 15.45 -20.64
CA SER A 333 17.32 15.51 -22.03
C SER A 333 17.54 16.89 -22.62
N GLN A 334 18.18 16.92 -23.79
CA GLN A 334 18.63 18.16 -24.43
C GLN A 334 17.58 18.78 -25.37
N SER A 335 16.53 18.04 -25.73
CA SER A 335 15.44 18.56 -26.54
C SER A 335 14.17 18.72 -25.71
N ALA A 336 13.40 19.75 -26.00
CA ALA A 336 11.97 19.82 -25.76
C ALA A 336 11.47 20.73 -26.86
N PRO A 337 10.36 20.43 -27.54
CA PRO A 337 9.90 21.32 -28.59
C PRO A 337 9.53 22.67 -27.96
N ALA A 338 9.89 23.76 -28.65
CA ALA A 338 9.58 25.11 -28.16
C ALA A 338 8.07 25.35 -28.11
N ARG A 339 7.33 24.73 -29.04
CA ARG A 339 5.88 24.71 -29.11
C ARG A 339 5.40 23.27 -29.01
N MET A 340 4.38 23.06 -28.18
CA MET A 340 3.67 21.81 -27.97
C MET A 340 2.23 22.00 -28.44
N ASP A 341 1.67 20.95 -29.02
CA ASP A 341 0.26 20.82 -29.34
C ASP A 341 -0.33 19.62 -28.56
N ALA A 342 -1.63 19.34 -28.68
CA ALA A 342 -2.31 18.28 -27.91
C ALA A 342 -1.64 16.90 -28.06
N ASP A 343 -1.14 16.57 -29.25
CA ASP A 343 -0.52 15.27 -29.56
C ASP A 343 1.00 15.27 -29.40
N SER A 344 1.59 16.40 -28.97
CA SER A 344 3.04 16.49 -28.81
C SER A 344 3.52 15.61 -27.65
N PRO A 345 4.56 14.79 -27.85
CA PRO A 345 5.01 13.86 -26.82
C PRO A 345 5.69 14.61 -25.67
N THR A 346 5.33 14.26 -24.44
CA THR A 346 5.75 14.97 -23.21
C THR A 346 6.96 14.36 -22.52
N TRP A 347 7.84 13.67 -23.26
CA TRP A 347 8.96 12.95 -22.67
C TRP A 347 9.93 13.87 -21.90
N PHE A 348 10.01 15.16 -22.24
CA PHE A 348 10.87 16.16 -21.59
C PHE A 348 10.46 16.47 -20.15
N ILE A 349 9.27 16.04 -19.74
CA ILE A 349 8.83 16.13 -18.35
C ILE A 349 9.73 15.23 -17.50
N ASN A 350 10.09 14.03 -17.96
CA ASN A 350 10.69 12.94 -17.17
C ASN A 350 12.14 13.12 -16.67
N PRO A 351 13.07 13.78 -17.38
CA PRO A 351 14.46 13.84 -16.94
C PRO A 351 14.61 14.44 -15.55
N ILE A 352 15.68 14.02 -14.85
CA ILE A 352 16.09 14.60 -13.57
C ILE A 352 16.37 16.10 -13.72
N PHE A 353 16.83 16.54 -14.89
CA PHE A 353 17.05 17.95 -15.19
C PHE A 353 16.24 18.38 -16.44
N PRO A 354 15.11 19.08 -16.28
CA PRO A 354 14.35 19.64 -17.40
C PRO A 354 15.03 20.94 -17.89
N PHE A 355 16.18 20.77 -18.54
CA PHE A 355 17.11 21.84 -18.94
C PHE A 355 16.44 23.01 -19.67
N LYS A 356 15.45 22.71 -20.53
CA LYS A 356 14.77 23.72 -21.35
C LYS A 356 13.61 24.41 -20.64
N SER A 357 12.98 23.74 -19.68
CA SER A 357 11.72 24.18 -19.09
C SER A 357 11.90 24.92 -17.76
N LEU A 358 12.97 24.62 -17.02
CA LEU A 358 13.26 25.27 -15.75
C LEU A 358 14.35 26.34 -15.87
N GLN A 359 14.20 27.40 -15.08
CA GLN A 359 15.24 28.40 -14.87
C GLN A 359 16.48 27.75 -14.23
N LYS A 360 17.67 28.31 -14.49
CA LYS A 360 18.91 27.88 -13.83
C LYS A 360 18.92 28.36 -12.36
N GLN A 361 19.72 27.70 -11.54
CA GLN A 361 19.99 28.16 -10.18
C GLN A 361 20.85 29.44 -10.21
N ALA A 362 20.94 30.13 -9.07
CA ALA A 362 21.69 31.39 -8.94
C ALA A 362 23.19 31.24 -9.28
N ASP A 363 23.76 30.05 -9.08
CA ASP A 363 25.15 29.72 -9.43
C ASP A 363 25.34 29.29 -10.90
N GLY A 364 24.28 29.36 -11.72
CA GLY A 364 24.29 28.98 -13.14
C GLY A 364 24.11 27.49 -13.41
N SER A 365 23.98 26.66 -12.37
CA SER A 365 23.76 25.22 -12.49
C SER A 365 22.32 24.86 -12.91
N HIS A 366 22.12 23.63 -13.40
CA HIS A 366 20.79 23.13 -13.74
C HIS A 366 19.92 22.93 -12.51
N THR A 367 18.66 23.33 -12.64
CA THR A 367 17.65 23.09 -11.62
C THR A 367 17.12 21.67 -11.78
N PRO A 368 17.24 20.83 -10.74
CA PRO A 368 16.64 19.50 -10.75
C PRO A 368 15.12 19.57 -10.86
N ASN A 369 14.51 18.52 -11.38
CA ASN A 369 13.07 18.39 -11.45
C ASN A 369 12.49 18.23 -10.04
N PRO A 370 11.74 19.22 -9.52
CA PRO A 370 11.28 19.20 -8.14
C PRO A 370 10.29 18.05 -7.86
N LEU A 371 9.68 17.51 -8.92
CA LEU A 371 8.66 16.47 -8.84
C LEU A 371 9.20 15.12 -8.35
N TRP A 372 10.49 14.82 -8.53
CA TRP A 372 11.07 13.51 -8.19
C TRP A 372 12.58 13.48 -7.96
N PHE A 373 13.29 14.61 -7.97
CA PHE A 373 14.74 14.60 -7.68
C PHE A 373 15.06 14.01 -6.30
N ASP A 374 14.31 14.40 -5.27
CA ASP A 374 14.51 13.92 -3.91
C ASP A 374 14.25 12.42 -3.78
N ASP A 375 13.23 11.90 -4.48
CA ASP A 375 12.96 10.47 -4.56
C ASP A 375 14.11 9.72 -5.22
N PHE A 376 14.64 10.24 -6.33
CA PHE A 376 15.77 9.64 -7.03
C PHE A 376 16.99 9.55 -6.11
N VAL A 377 17.36 10.65 -5.44
CA VAL A 377 18.47 10.68 -4.48
C VAL A 377 18.23 9.70 -3.32
N THR A 378 17.00 9.66 -2.79
CA THR A 378 16.60 8.74 -1.71
C THR A 378 16.81 7.29 -2.12
N ILE A 379 16.35 6.91 -3.32
CA ILE A 379 16.46 5.54 -3.81
C ILE A 379 17.91 5.16 -4.06
N VAL A 380 18.70 6.02 -4.72
CA VAL A 380 20.11 5.77 -4.98
C VAL A 380 20.88 5.56 -3.68
N ASN A 381 20.60 6.37 -2.65
CA ASN A 381 21.18 6.21 -1.32
C ASN A 381 20.75 4.90 -0.64
N LYS A 382 19.50 4.44 -0.81
CA LYS A 382 19.03 3.14 -0.30
C LYS A 382 19.75 1.97 -0.98
N GLY A 383 19.88 1.97 -2.31
CA GLY A 383 20.62 0.96 -3.07
C GLY A 383 22.08 0.84 -2.61
N ARG A 384 22.72 1.97 -2.34
CA ARG A 384 24.10 2.05 -1.82
C ARG A 384 24.26 1.42 -0.43
N GLN A 385 23.26 1.54 0.43
CA GLN A 385 23.29 0.93 1.77
C GLN A 385 23.07 -0.59 1.73
N ALA A 386 22.31 -1.10 0.74
CA ALA A 386 22.12 -2.53 0.52
C ALA A 386 23.42 -3.21 0.00
N GLY A 387 24.19 -2.53 -0.86
CA GLY A 387 25.47 -3.05 -1.38
C GLY A 387 26.61 -3.15 -0.36
N LYS A 388 26.50 -2.46 0.79
CA LYS A 388 27.46 -2.52 1.91
C LYS A 388 27.05 -3.48 3.02
N ALA A 389 25.96 -4.22 2.86
CA ALA A 389 25.44 -5.15 3.86
C ALA A 389 26.14 -6.54 3.80
N VAL A 390 27.47 -6.57 3.73
CA VAL A 390 28.24 -7.71 4.23
C VAL A 390 28.87 -7.24 5.54
N GLY A 391 28.17 -7.52 6.64
CA GLY A 391 28.59 -7.15 7.99
C GLY A 391 28.10 -5.77 8.44
N ARG A 392 26.81 -5.65 8.78
CA ARG A 392 26.37 -4.59 9.70
C ARG A 392 25.88 -5.18 11.01
N LYS A 393 26.68 -4.93 12.05
CA LYS A 393 26.20 -4.82 13.42
C LYS A 393 25.00 -3.87 13.44
N GLN A 394 24.02 -4.19 14.28
CA GLN A 394 22.82 -3.40 14.52
C GLN A 394 23.15 -1.91 14.69
N PRO A 395 22.39 -0.98 14.08
CA PRO A 395 22.52 0.42 14.40
C PRO A 395 22.20 0.61 15.88
N LYS A 396 23.06 1.34 16.59
CA LYS A 396 22.78 1.83 17.94
C LYS A 396 21.48 2.63 17.91
N SER A 397 20.64 2.42 18.93
CA SER A 397 19.37 3.09 19.17
C SER A 397 19.41 4.58 18.82
N SER A 398 18.52 5.03 17.94
CA SER A 398 18.15 6.45 17.90
C SER A 398 17.64 6.84 19.28
N SER A 399 18.09 7.99 19.79
CA SER A 399 17.61 8.58 21.05
C SER A 399 16.16 9.07 20.97
N VAL A 400 15.47 8.88 19.84
CA VAL A 400 14.09 9.29 19.60
C VAL A 400 13.17 8.06 19.69
N PRO A 401 12.12 8.08 20.52
CA PRO A 401 11.12 7.01 20.59
C PRO A 401 10.47 6.72 19.23
N PRO A 402 10.04 5.48 18.94
CA PRO A 402 9.37 5.17 17.68
C PRO A 402 7.99 5.83 17.60
N ASN A 403 7.51 6.16 16.40
CA ASN A 403 6.10 6.48 16.23
C ASN A 403 5.25 5.22 16.42
N ILE A 404 3.98 5.39 16.79
CA ILE A 404 3.03 4.30 16.97
C ILE A 404 1.81 4.58 16.10
N VAL A 405 1.46 3.64 15.23
CA VAL A 405 0.26 3.69 14.39
C VAL A 405 -0.53 2.42 14.63
N ILE A 406 -1.79 2.55 15.05
CA ILE A 406 -2.74 1.45 15.10
C ILE A 406 -3.76 1.67 13.99
N ILE A 407 -3.78 0.76 13.02
CA ILE A 407 -4.84 0.63 12.01
C ILE A 407 -5.87 -0.34 12.60
N TYR A 408 -7.02 0.18 12.99
CA TYR A 408 -8.04 -0.56 13.72
C TYR A 408 -9.32 -0.63 12.89
N THR A 409 -9.60 -1.82 12.37
CA THR A 409 -10.75 -2.10 11.49
C THR A 409 -12.01 -2.40 12.30
N ASP A 410 -13.13 -2.51 11.60
CA ASP A 410 -14.47 -2.67 12.17
C ASP A 410 -15.12 -3.95 11.61
N ASP A 411 -15.39 -4.94 12.47
CA ASP A 411 -15.96 -6.25 12.09
C ASP A 411 -15.15 -7.08 11.08
N LEU A 412 -13.83 -6.94 11.05
CA LEU A 412 -12.97 -7.74 10.16
C LEU A 412 -12.66 -9.09 10.82
N GLY A 413 -13.06 -10.18 10.15
CA GLY A 413 -12.82 -11.51 10.66
C GLY A 413 -11.40 -12.00 10.44
N TYR A 414 -10.98 -12.95 11.28
CA TYR A 414 -9.68 -13.63 11.16
C TYR A 414 -9.42 -14.18 9.76
N GLY A 415 -10.44 -14.75 9.12
CA GLY A 415 -10.36 -15.37 7.80
C GLY A 415 -10.57 -14.41 6.62
N ASP A 416 -10.71 -13.10 6.82
CA ASP A 416 -10.97 -12.14 5.73
C ASP A 416 -9.73 -11.66 4.98
N LEU A 417 -8.52 -11.98 5.46
CA LEU A 417 -7.26 -11.55 4.84
C LEU A 417 -6.61 -12.71 4.07
N SER A 418 -6.00 -12.43 2.91
CA SER A 418 -5.32 -13.47 2.12
C SER A 418 -4.13 -14.06 2.87
N CYS A 419 -3.38 -13.25 3.62
CA CYS A 419 -2.36 -13.74 4.55
C CYS A 419 -2.91 -14.54 5.74
N TYR A 420 -4.23 -14.62 5.96
CA TYR A 420 -4.85 -15.52 6.94
C TYR A 420 -5.63 -16.68 6.30
N GLY A 421 -5.55 -16.83 4.97
CA GLY A 421 -6.14 -17.94 4.23
C GLY A 421 -7.35 -17.58 3.38
N ALA A 422 -7.76 -16.30 3.31
CA ALA A 422 -8.79 -15.87 2.38
C ALA A 422 -8.37 -16.15 0.93
N THR A 423 -9.31 -16.67 0.14
CA THR A 423 -9.10 -16.93 -1.30
C THR A 423 -10.06 -16.12 -2.17
N ALA A 424 -11.24 -15.79 -1.65
CA ALA A 424 -12.27 -15.01 -2.35
C ALA A 424 -11.95 -13.51 -2.45
N VAL A 425 -11.06 -12.99 -1.59
CA VAL A 425 -10.57 -11.61 -1.61
C VAL A 425 -9.05 -11.60 -1.42
N GLN A 426 -8.38 -10.66 -2.08
CA GLN A 426 -6.92 -10.53 -2.03
C GLN A 426 -6.57 -9.21 -1.35
N THR A 427 -5.72 -9.27 -0.33
CA THR A 427 -5.30 -8.11 0.48
C THR A 427 -3.79 -7.90 0.38
N PRO A 428 -3.26 -7.56 -0.81
CA PRO A 428 -1.82 -7.55 -1.06
C PRO A 428 -1.02 -6.54 -0.22
N ASN A 429 -1.62 -5.41 0.18
CA ASN A 429 -0.92 -4.42 1.00
C ASN A 429 -0.79 -4.89 2.46
N ILE A 430 -1.85 -5.50 3.00
CA ILE A 430 -1.84 -6.10 4.34
C ILE A 430 -0.96 -7.35 4.35
N ASP A 431 -0.95 -8.14 3.27
CA ASP A 431 -0.05 -9.27 3.10
C ASP A 431 1.41 -8.82 3.10
N GLN A 432 1.73 -7.68 2.45
CA GLN A 432 3.05 -7.09 2.52
C GLN A 432 3.41 -6.62 3.94
N LEU A 433 2.45 -6.02 4.66
CA LEU A 433 2.63 -5.65 6.07
C LEU A 433 2.93 -6.89 6.93
N ALA A 434 2.19 -7.99 6.73
CA ALA A 434 2.41 -9.26 7.40
C ALA A 434 3.78 -9.87 7.06
N ALA A 435 4.18 -9.84 5.78
CA ALA A 435 5.46 -10.35 5.32
C ALA A 435 6.67 -9.54 5.86
N GLY A 436 6.45 -8.25 6.18
CA GLY A 436 7.45 -7.37 6.79
C GLY A 436 7.42 -7.33 8.33
N GLY A 437 6.46 -8.00 8.98
CA GLY A 437 6.22 -7.94 10.41
C GLY A 437 5.96 -9.31 11.04
N ILE A 438 5.36 -9.30 12.23
CA ILE A 438 4.91 -10.52 12.92
C ILE A 438 3.41 -10.66 12.72
N ARG A 439 3.01 -11.75 12.07
CA ARG A 439 1.60 -12.15 11.94
C ARG A 439 1.23 -13.06 13.12
N PHE A 440 0.29 -12.64 13.95
CA PHE A 440 -0.19 -13.43 15.08
C PHE A 440 -1.33 -14.35 14.64
N THR A 441 -1.24 -15.63 14.97
CA THR A 441 -2.32 -16.60 14.68
C THR A 441 -3.25 -16.80 15.87
N ASP A 442 -2.88 -16.30 17.06
CA ASP A 442 -3.59 -16.50 18.33
C ASP A 442 -3.76 -15.20 19.13
N ALA A 443 -4.32 -14.18 18.47
CA ALA A 443 -4.55 -12.88 19.06
C ALA A 443 -6.04 -12.54 19.14
N HIS A 444 -6.42 -11.87 20.23
CA HIS A 444 -7.82 -11.58 20.53
C HIS A 444 -8.04 -10.12 20.94
N CYS A 445 -9.15 -9.54 20.48
CA CYS A 445 -9.77 -8.40 21.15
C CYS A 445 -10.44 -8.87 22.46
N THR A 446 -10.94 -7.95 23.27
CA THR A 446 -11.55 -8.32 24.56
C THR A 446 -13.01 -8.69 24.45
N ALA A 447 -13.71 -8.16 23.45
CA ALA A 447 -15.15 -8.35 23.31
C ALA A 447 -15.59 -8.61 21.87
N ALA A 448 -16.69 -9.33 21.71
CA ALA A 448 -17.29 -9.61 20.41
C ALA A 448 -18.12 -8.43 19.87
N THR A 449 -17.90 -7.21 20.37
CA THR A 449 -18.58 -5.98 19.92
C THR A 449 -17.66 -4.76 20.06
N CYS A 450 -17.95 -3.73 19.25
CA CYS A 450 -17.06 -2.61 19.02
C CYS A 450 -16.78 -1.74 20.26
N THR A 451 -17.81 -1.25 20.97
CA THR A 451 -17.63 -0.30 22.09
C THR A 451 -16.83 -0.93 23.25
N PRO A 452 -17.20 -2.12 23.75
CA PRO A 452 -16.42 -2.81 24.78
C PRO A 452 -14.95 -3.04 24.39
N SER A 453 -14.67 -3.50 23.17
CA SER A 453 -13.29 -3.73 22.71
C SER A 453 -12.45 -2.45 22.64
N ARG A 454 -13.03 -1.38 22.07
CA ARG A 454 -12.38 -0.07 21.98
C ARG A 454 -12.11 0.53 23.36
N PHE A 455 -13.07 0.38 24.28
CA PHE A 455 -12.92 0.79 25.67
C PHE A 455 -11.74 0.06 26.32
N SER A 456 -11.70 -1.26 26.23
CA SER A 456 -10.63 -2.05 26.84
C SER A 456 -9.26 -1.78 26.24
N LEU A 457 -9.17 -1.59 24.92
CA LEU A 457 -7.91 -1.24 24.26
C LEU A 457 -7.36 0.09 24.78
N LEU A 458 -8.20 1.12 24.88
CA LEU A 458 -7.76 2.46 25.27
C LEU A 458 -7.57 2.63 26.79
N THR A 459 -8.19 1.81 27.62
CA THR A 459 -8.12 1.93 29.09
C THR A 459 -7.30 0.84 29.77
N GLY A 460 -7.01 -0.26 29.07
CA GLY A 460 -6.41 -1.45 29.65
C GLY A 460 -7.30 -2.13 30.71
N MET A 461 -8.62 -1.89 30.66
CA MET A 461 -9.62 -2.39 31.62
C MET A 461 -10.71 -3.18 30.88
N TYR A 462 -11.07 -4.36 31.39
CA TYR A 462 -12.20 -5.11 30.82
C TYR A 462 -13.51 -4.32 30.92
N ALA A 463 -14.34 -4.44 29.89
CA ALA A 463 -15.53 -3.62 29.69
C ALA A 463 -16.61 -3.89 30.74
N PHE A 464 -16.76 -5.15 31.21
CA PHE A 464 -17.69 -5.52 32.28
C PHE A 464 -17.42 -4.80 33.61
N ARG A 465 -16.22 -4.24 33.82
CA ARG A 465 -15.90 -3.46 35.04
C ARG A 465 -16.52 -2.07 35.04
N ASN A 466 -16.98 -1.61 33.87
CA ASN A 466 -17.59 -0.30 33.66
C ASN A 466 -18.98 -0.40 32.99
N ASP A 467 -19.59 -1.59 33.00
CA ASP A 467 -20.89 -1.87 32.37
C ASP A 467 -20.99 -1.39 30.91
N ALA A 468 -19.88 -1.44 30.17
CA ALA A 468 -19.83 -0.95 28.80
C ALA A 468 -20.64 -1.84 27.84
N ALA A 469 -21.45 -1.21 27.01
CA ALA A 469 -22.32 -1.85 26.02
C ALA A 469 -22.29 -1.08 24.68
N ILE A 470 -22.98 -1.61 23.65
CA ILE A 470 -23.14 -0.92 22.37
C ILE A 470 -23.88 0.40 22.59
N LEU A 471 -23.33 1.51 22.08
CA LEU A 471 -23.84 2.86 22.36
C LEU A 471 -24.62 3.45 21.16
N PRO A 472 -25.69 4.23 21.40
CA PRO A 472 -26.22 5.13 20.38
C PRO A 472 -25.26 6.30 20.10
N GLY A 473 -25.49 7.02 18.99
CA GLY A 473 -24.64 8.15 18.56
C GLY A 473 -24.64 9.37 19.50
N ASP A 474 -25.63 9.47 20.39
CA ASP A 474 -25.80 10.54 21.38
C ASP A 474 -25.49 10.11 22.83
N ALA A 475 -24.88 8.94 23.01
CA ALA A 475 -24.53 8.42 24.33
C ALA A 475 -23.48 9.30 25.04
N PRO A 476 -23.56 9.43 26.39
CA PRO A 476 -22.52 10.09 27.17
C PRO A 476 -21.15 9.41 26.99
N LEU A 477 -20.07 10.17 27.15
CA LEU A 477 -18.71 9.64 27.14
C LEU A 477 -18.58 8.51 28.16
N LEU A 478 -18.21 7.32 27.66
CA LEU A 478 -18.10 6.09 28.44
C LEU A 478 -16.82 6.04 29.27
N ILE A 479 -15.71 6.58 28.73
CA ILE A 479 -14.42 6.60 29.40
C ILE A 479 -14.45 7.67 30.49
N PRO A 480 -14.24 7.32 31.78
CA PRO A 480 -14.11 8.30 32.83
C PRO A 480 -12.92 9.23 32.57
N THR A 481 -13.13 10.55 32.64
CA THR A 481 -12.05 11.54 32.35
C THR A 481 -11.00 11.64 33.44
N ASN A 482 -11.20 10.99 34.58
CA ASN A 482 -10.27 10.94 35.71
C ASN A 482 -9.33 9.73 35.69
N ILE A 483 -9.47 8.81 34.73
CA ILE A 483 -8.55 7.69 34.57
C ILE A 483 -7.53 7.97 33.46
N GLU A 484 -6.32 7.44 33.63
CA GLU A 484 -5.32 7.49 32.58
C GLU A 484 -5.65 6.44 31.50
N THR A 485 -5.59 6.88 30.25
CA THR A 485 -5.79 6.05 29.05
C THR A 485 -4.46 5.81 28.34
N LEU A 486 -4.43 4.88 27.39
CA LEU A 486 -3.28 4.65 26.49
C LEU A 486 -2.78 5.94 25.81
N PRO A 487 -3.63 6.74 25.13
CA PRO A 487 -3.17 8.00 24.54
C PRO A 487 -2.74 9.02 25.61
N GLY A 488 -3.44 9.13 26.74
CA GLY A 488 -3.02 10.02 27.83
C GLY A 488 -1.66 9.64 28.43
N MET A 489 -1.37 8.35 28.55
CA MET A 489 -0.05 7.83 28.95
C MET A 489 1.02 8.17 27.92
N LEU A 490 0.73 8.02 26.62
CA LEU A 490 1.69 8.37 25.56
C LEU A 490 1.94 9.88 25.48
N GLN A 491 0.95 10.72 25.77
CA GLN A 491 1.15 12.17 25.90
C GLN A 491 2.17 12.50 27.00
N LYS A 492 2.10 11.84 28.16
CA LYS A 492 3.10 11.99 29.23
C LYS A 492 4.50 11.55 28.80
N ALA A 493 4.59 10.59 27.87
CA ALA A 493 5.83 10.18 27.22
C ALA A 493 6.31 11.14 26.13
N GLY A 494 5.62 12.26 25.88
CA GLY A 494 5.99 13.28 24.89
C GLY A 494 5.44 13.05 23.48
N TYR A 495 4.51 12.11 23.30
CA TYR A 495 3.89 11.86 22.00
C TYR A 495 2.82 12.90 21.69
N LYS A 496 2.70 13.27 20.40
CA LYS A 496 1.44 13.83 19.89
C LYS A 496 0.47 12.72 19.56
N THR A 497 -0.74 12.80 20.11
CA THR A 497 -1.75 11.76 19.98
C THR A 497 -2.88 12.21 19.06
N GLY A 498 -3.26 11.36 18.11
CA GLY A 498 -4.33 11.63 17.16
C GLY A 498 -5.27 10.43 17.02
N VAL A 499 -6.57 10.68 16.92
CA VAL A 499 -7.57 9.70 16.50
C VAL A 499 -8.25 10.15 15.22
N VAL A 500 -8.30 9.26 14.23
CA VAL A 500 -8.97 9.51 12.95
C VAL A 500 -9.87 8.33 12.63
N GLY A 501 -11.17 8.58 12.43
CA GLY A 501 -12.17 7.57 12.05
C GLY A 501 -13.20 7.25 13.14
N LYS A 502 -13.54 5.98 13.35
CA LYS A 502 -14.60 5.56 14.28
C LYS A 502 -14.21 5.77 15.75
N TRP A 503 -15.03 6.52 16.49
CA TRP A 503 -14.87 6.72 17.94
C TRP A 503 -15.65 5.68 18.75
N HIS A 504 -16.98 5.79 18.78
CA HIS A 504 -17.92 4.85 19.40
C HIS A 504 -17.72 4.59 20.90
N LEU A 505 -17.31 5.62 21.64
CA LEU A 505 -17.15 5.60 23.09
C LEU A 505 -17.98 6.69 23.78
N GLY A 506 -18.99 7.23 23.09
CA GLY A 506 -19.84 8.31 23.56
C GLY A 506 -19.14 9.67 23.62
N LEU A 507 -19.94 10.72 23.84
CA LEU A 507 -19.52 12.11 23.84
C LEU A 507 -20.39 12.91 24.83
N GLY A 508 -19.81 13.92 25.47
CA GLY A 508 -20.50 14.77 26.42
C GLY A 508 -20.95 14.02 27.69
N HIS A 509 -21.87 14.65 28.42
CA HIS A 509 -22.51 14.08 29.61
C HIS A 509 -23.89 13.46 29.32
N GLY A 510 -24.21 13.22 28.04
CA GLY A 510 -25.54 12.83 27.57
C GLY A 510 -26.41 14.04 27.24
N THR A 511 -27.36 13.88 26.30
CA THR A 511 -28.12 14.99 25.67
C THR A 511 -27.19 16.01 25.00
N ILE A 512 -26.66 15.65 23.83
CA ILE A 512 -25.65 16.43 23.11
C ILE A 512 -26.27 17.60 22.35
N ASP A 513 -25.74 18.81 22.55
CA ASP A 513 -25.98 19.95 21.66
C ASP A 513 -24.97 19.90 20.48
N TRP A 514 -25.43 19.37 19.35
CA TRP A 514 -24.63 19.17 18.14
C TRP A 514 -24.20 20.48 17.46
N ASN A 515 -24.68 21.63 17.94
CA ASN A 515 -24.40 22.95 17.37
C ASN A 515 -23.34 23.73 18.16
N LYS A 516 -22.73 23.08 19.17
CA LYS A 516 -21.66 23.63 19.99
C LYS A 516 -20.53 22.60 20.11
N LYS A 517 -19.41 23.04 20.69
CA LYS A 517 -18.33 22.14 21.08
C LYS A 517 -18.81 21.11 22.10
N ILE A 518 -18.61 19.83 21.81
CA ILE A 518 -19.09 18.70 22.61
C ILE A 518 -18.00 18.24 23.58
N SER A 519 -18.10 18.58 24.85
CA SER A 519 -17.14 18.14 25.88
C SER A 519 -17.87 17.45 27.05
N PRO A 520 -17.31 16.38 27.64
CA PRO A 520 -16.02 15.75 27.32
C PRO A 520 -16.06 14.84 26.07
N GLY A 521 -14.90 14.51 25.52
CA GLY A 521 -14.74 13.67 24.33
C GLY A 521 -13.30 13.17 24.16
N PRO A 522 -12.84 12.90 22.91
CA PRO A 522 -11.49 12.37 22.67
C PRO A 522 -10.37 13.17 23.32
N ASN A 523 -10.48 14.51 23.37
CA ASN A 523 -9.41 15.35 23.90
C ASN A 523 -9.22 15.15 25.41
N GLU A 524 -10.31 15.07 26.16
CA GLU A 524 -10.30 14.76 27.60
C GLU A 524 -9.90 13.30 27.90
N THR A 525 -9.88 12.43 26.88
CA THR A 525 -9.33 11.07 26.99
C THR A 525 -7.88 10.96 26.54
N GLY A 526 -7.18 12.07 26.27
CA GLY A 526 -5.75 12.08 25.97
C GLY A 526 -5.39 12.13 24.49
N PHE A 527 -6.30 12.48 23.59
CA PHE A 527 -5.98 12.81 22.20
C PHE A 527 -5.68 14.32 22.03
N ASN A 528 -4.61 14.69 21.33
CA ASN A 528 -4.35 16.09 20.97
C ASN A 528 -5.15 16.53 19.74
N TYR A 529 -5.49 15.58 18.88
CA TYR A 529 -6.24 15.78 17.65
C TYR A 529 -7.30 14.70 17.51
N SER A 530 -8.50 15.08 17.09
CA SER A 530 -9.55 14.13 16.70
C SER A 530 -10.24 14.56 15.41
N PHE A 531 -10.41 13.61 14.49
CA PHE A 531 -11.32 13.72 13.36
C PHE A 531 -12.13 12.43 13.25
N ILE A 532 -13.35 12.43 13.78
CA ILE A 532 -14.07 11.20 14.08
C ILE A 532 -15.49 11.19 13.56
N ILE A 533 -16.09 10.00 13.50
CA ILE A 533 -17.55 9.82 13.56
C ILE A 533 -17.97 9.46 14.99
N PRO A 534 -19.15 9.92 15.48
CA PRO A 534 -19.53 9.74 16.89
C PRO A 534 -19.65 8.28 17.32
N ALA A 535 -20.33 7.45 16.52
CA ALA A 535 -20.59 6.04 16.81
C ALA A 535 -20.26 5.14 15.61
N THR A 536 -21.23 4.81 14.77
CA THR A 536 -21.08 3.93 13.62
C THR A 536 -21.68 4.60 12.38
N VAL A 537 -21.32 4.12 11.18
CA VAL A 537 -21.78 4.73 9.92
C VAL A 537 -23.30 4.56 9.74
N ASP A 538 -23.89 3.49 10.26
CA ASP A 538 -25.33 3.21 10.28
C ASP A 538 -26.13 4.04 11.32
N ARG A 539 -25.49 4.92 12.11
CA ARG A 539 -26.12 5.69 13.19
C ARG A 539 -26.10 7.20 12.91
N VAL A 540 -27.17 7.90 13.30
CA VAL A 540 -27.19 9.37 13.30
C VAL A 540 -26.43 9.96 14.50
N PRO A 541 -25.88 11.18 14.40
CA PRO A 541 -25.84 12.03 13.22
C PRO A 541 -24.76 11.58 12.23
N CYS A 542 -25.08 11.73 10.94
CA CYS A 542 -24.16 11.39 9.84
C CYS A 542 -23.17 12.53 9.55
N VAL A 543 -22.44 13.00 10.56
CA VAL A 543 -21.48 14.12 10.46
C VAL A 543 -20.11 13.73 11.01
N TYR A 544 -19.07 14.45 10.58
CA TYR A 544 -17.75 14.37 11.21
C TYR A 544 -17.64 15.35 12.38
N LEU A 545 -16.87 14.98 13.40
CA LEU A 545 -16.40 15.89 14.44
C LEU A 545 -14.90 16.11 14.29
N GLU A 546 -14.46 17.35 14.13
CA GLU A 546 -13.06 17.75 14.21
C GLU A 546 -12.82 18.47 15.54
N ASN A 547 -11.99 17.91 16.43
CA ASN A 547 -11.71 18.43 17.76
C ASN A 547 -12.97 18.77 18.57
N GLN A 548 -13.95 17.87 18.53
CA GLN A 548 -15.25 17.95 19.23
C GLN A 548 -16.23 19.01 18.71
N GLU A 549 -16.00 19.55 17.52
CA GLU A 549 -16.94 20.42 16.83
C GLU A 549 -17.38 19.79 15.52
N VAL A 550 -18.64 19.99 15.13
CA VAL A 550 -19.16 19.47 13.85
C VAL A 550 -18.40 20.12 12.70
N TYR A 551 -17.73 19.30 11.90
CA TYR A 551 -16.98 19.74 10.74
C TYR A 551 -17.93 20.29 9.69
N GLN A 552 -17.65 21.51 9.19
CA GLN A 552 -18.51 22.23 8.24
C GLN A 552 -19.94 22.51 8.76
N ALA A 553 -20.09 22.69 10.08
CA ALA A 553 -21.34 23.16 10.67
C ALA A 553 -21.81 24.49 10.04
N ASP A 554 -23.12 24.61 9.84
CA ASP A 554 -23.77 25.83 9.36
C ASP A 554 -24.76 26.31 10.42
N ALA A 555 -24.50 27.48 11.01
CA ALA A 555 -25.34 28.04 12.06
C ALA A 555 -26.76 28.38 11.58
N SER A 556 -27.00 28.48 10.26
CA SER A 556 -28.32 28.69 9.68
C SER A 556 -29.13 27.40 9.50
N ASP A 557 -28.51 26.23 9.66
CA ASP A 557 -29.13 24.91 9.50
C ASP A 557 -28.74 23.98 10.67
N PRO A 558 -29.26 24.25 11.88
CA PRO A 558 -28.86 23.55 13.10
C PRO A 558 -29.21 22.07 13.08
N ILE A 559 -28.34 21.26 13.69
CA ILE A 559 -28.49 19.80 13.80
C ILE A 559 -29.27 19.45 15.07
N TYR A 560 -30.27 18.60 14.90
CA TYR A 560 -30.97 17.93 16.00
C TYR A 560 -30.98 16.43 15.77
N VAL A 561 -30.87 15.65 16.86
CA VAL A 561 -30.81 14.19 16.85
C VAL A 561 -31.74 13.63 17.93
N SER A 562 -32.48 12.57 17.60
CA SER A 562 -33.32 11.83 18.54
C SER A 562 -33.28 10.34 18.22
N TYR A 563 -32.98 9.52 19.23
CA TYR A 563 -33.11 8.06 19.15
C TYR A 563 -34.45 7.54 19.70
N LYS A 564 -35.35 8.43 20.12
CA LYS A 564 -36.63 8.07 20.76
C LYS A 564 -37.83 8.25 19.85
N GLU A 565 -37.87 9.37 19.13
CA GLU A 565 -39.03 9.77 18.31
C GLU A 565 -38.56 10.53 17.06
N LYS A 566 -39.40 10.52 16.01
CA LYS A 566 -39.12 11.24 14.77
C LYS A 566 -39.08 12.74 15.03
N ILE A 567 -38.05 13.39 14.50
CA ILE A 567 -37.88 14.84 14.48
C ILE A 567 -37.65 15.31 13.04
N GLY A 568 -38.08 16.53 12.72
CA GLY A 568 -38.00 17.09 11.37
C GLY A 568 -38.88 16.37 10.34
N ASP A 569 -38.76 16.81 9.09
CA ASP A 569 -39.57 16.32 7.96
C ASP A 569 -38.83 15.30 7.08
N GLU A 570 -37.62 14.94 7.48
CA GLU A 570 -36.74 14.06 6.74
C GLU A 570 -37.40 12.71 6.44
N PRO A 571 -37.20 12.17 5.22
CA PRO A 571 -37.75 10.89 4.86
C PRO A 571 -37.11 9.78 5.68
N THR A 572 -37.89 8.73 5.96
CA THR A 572 -37.41 7.54 6.66
C THR A 572 -37.49 6.31 5.76
N GLY A 573 -36.65 5.31 6.00
CA GLY A 573 -36.66 4.06 5.23
C GLY A 573 -38.03 3.37 5.22
N LEU A 574 -38.73 3.39 6.36
CA LEU A 574 -40.08 2.81 6.48
C LEU A 574 -41.14 3.56 5.66
N SER A 575 -41.07 4.90 5.62
CA SER A 575 -42.10 5.72 4.97
C SER A 575 -41.80 6.00 3.49
N HIS A 576 -40.54 5.93 3.09
CA HIS A 576 -40.07 6.26 1.74
C HIS A 576 -39.08 5.20 1.21
N PRO A 577 -39.46 3.91 1.14
CA PRO A 577 -38.57 2.84 0.72
C PRO A 577 -38.02 3.04 -0.70
N GLN A 578 -38.75 3.75 -1.57
CA GLN A 578 -38.33 4.09 -2.93
C GLN A 578 -37.11 5.02 -3.01
N LEU A 579 -36.74 5.69 -1.91
CA LEU A 579 -35.56 6.56 -1.84
C LEU A 579 -34.28 5.80 -1.44
N LEU A 580 -34.40 4.51 -1.10
CA LEU A 580 -33.29 3.71 -0.61
C LEU A 580 -32.44 3.18 -1.77
N LYS A 581 -31.13 3.43 -1.72
CA LYS A 581 -30.09 2.75 -2.53
C LYS A 581 -29.93 1.29 -2.10
N MET A 582 -30.29 0.98 -0.85
CA MET A 582 -30.14 -0.32 -0.22
C MET A 582 -31.26 -0.49 0.82
N ALA A 583 -32.05 -1.55 0.67
CA ALA A 583 -33.05 -1.89 1.66
C ALA A 583 -32.37 -2.27 2.99
N ALA A 584 -33.07 -2.01 4.09
CA ALA A 584 -32.56 -2.26 5.44
C ALA A 584 -33.67 -2.85 6.31
N ASP A 585 -33.29 -3.47 7.42
CA ASP A 585 -34.25 -3.95 8.40
C ASP A 585 -34.98 -2.78 9.11
N THR A 586 -35.96 -3.11 9.95
CA THR A 586 -36.74 -2.09 10.69
C THR A 586 -35.88 -1.22 11.62
N GLN A 587 -34.82 -1.77 12.22
CA GLN A 587 -33.91 -1.04 13.10
C GLN A 587 -33.15 0.04 12.33
N HIS A 588 -32.75 -0.27 11.09
CA HIS A 588 -31.97 0.60 10.20
C HIS A 588 -32.84 1.45 9.27
N SER A 589 -34.14 1.56 9.53
CA SER A 589 -35.11 2.22 8.64
C SER A 589 -35.64 3.58 9.14
N ASN A 590 -34.88 4.30 9.99
CA ASN A 590 -35.18 5.68 10.37
C ASN A 590 -34.67 6.67 9.31
N THR A 591 -34.11 7.84 9.69
CA THR A 591 -33.78 8.93 8.75
C THR A 591 -32.90 8.45 7.58
N ILE A 592 -33.28 8.83 6.36
CA ILE A 592 -32.50 8.56 5.14
C ILE A 592 -31.48 9.68 4.92
N ILE A 593 -30.21 9.30 4.82
CA ILE A 593 -29.09 10.18 4.45
C ILE A 593 -28.37 9.55 3.26
N ASN A 594 -28.21 10.31 2.17
CA ASN A 594 -27.60 9.86 0.91
C ASN A 594 -28.25 8.61 0.29
N GLY A 595 -29.56 8.44 0.50
CA GLY A 595 -30.30 7.26 0.05
C GLY A 595 -30.04 6.01 0.89
N ILE A 596 -29.46 6.14 2.09
CA ILE A 596 -29.28 5.04 3.04
C ILE A 596 -29.97 5.40 4.35
N SER A 597 -30.93 4.60 4.78
CA SER A 597 -31.58 4.77 6.08
C SER A 597 -30.66 4.36 7.23
N ARG A 598 -30.84 5.00 8.39
CA ARG A 598 -29.99 4.87 9.58
C ARG A 598 -30.80 4.44 10.80
N ILE A 599 -30.09 4.10 11.86
CA ILE A 599 -30.63 4.00 13.22
C ILE A 599 -30.71 5.41 13.82
N GLY A 600 -31.90 5.80 14.27
CA GLY A 600 -32.20 7.10 14.87
C GLY A 600 -32.62 8.18 13.87
N TYR A 601 -33.13 9.29 14.40
CA TYR A 601 -33.69 10.41 13.65
C TYR A 601 -32.78 11.63 13.75
N MET A 602 -32.59 12.33 12.62
CA MET A 602 -31.91 13.63 12.60
C MET A 602 -32.56 14.59 11.60
N THR A 603 -32.40 15.88 11.85
CA THR A 603 -32.78 16.98 10.94
C THR A 603 -31.67 18.04 10.92
N GLY A 604 -31.58 18.77 9.81
CA GLY A 604 -30.61 19.86 9.60
C GLY A 604 -29.17 19.41 9.35
N GLY A 605 -28.24 20.36 9.32
CA GLY A 605 -26.80 20.17 9.05
C GLY A 605 -26.47 19.66 7.66
N ALA A 606 -27.24 20.00 6.63
CA ALA A 606 -27.10 19.45 5.28
C ALA A 606 -25.66 19.53 4.73
N LYS A 607 -24.94 20.63 4.98
CA LYS A 607 -23.54 20.82 4.57
C LYS A 607 -22.54 20.00 5.37
N ALA A 608 -22.86 19.65 6.62
CA ALA A 608 -22.00 18.88 7.50
C ALA A 608 -22.16 17.37 7.34
N ARG A 609 -23.22 16.92 6.64
CA ARG A 609 -23.49 15.51 6.39
C ARG A 609 -22.37 14.92 5.52
N TRP A 610 -21.81 13.80 5.93
CA TRP A 610 -20.80 13.11 5.13
C TRP A 610 -21.39 12.53 3.85
N VAL A 611 -20.52 12.14 2.92
CA VAL A 611 -20.85 11.23 1.81
C VAL A 611 -20.22 9.88 2.12
N ASP A 612 -21.04 8.84 2.19
CA ASP A 612 -20.63 7.51 2.67
C ASP A 612 -19.53 6.89 1.81
N GLU A 613 -19.64 7.05 0.48
CA GLU A 613 -18.68 6.54 -0.50
C GLU A 613 -17.31 7.27 -0.45
N ASP A 614 -17.25 8.50 0.05
CA ASP A 614 -16.01 9.30 0.12
C ASP A 614 -15.31 9.21 1.48
N MET A 615 -16.04 8.77 2.51
CA MET A 615 -15.62 8.79 3.92
C MET A 615 -14.23 8.15 4.16
N PRO A 616 -13.92 6.95 3.64
CA PRO A 616 -12.62 6.34 3.89
C PRO A 616 -11.45 7.17 3.33
N GLY A 617 -11.67 7.83 2.19
CA GLY A 617 -10.71 8.75 1.58
C GLY A 617 -10.49 10.00 2.43
N VAL A 618 -11.55 10.59 2.99
CA VAL A 618 -11.46 11.73 3.91
C VAL A 618 -10.63 11.37 5.14
N PHE A 619 -10.89 10.22 5.76
CA PHE A 619 -10.11 9.75 6.90
C PHE A 619 -8.64 9.51 6.55
N LEU A 620 -8.35 8.91 5.39
CA LEU A 620 -6.97 8.73 4.94
C LEU A 620 -6.25 10.08 4.79
N GLN A 621 -6.91 11.09 4.21
CA GLN A 621 -6.33 12.43 4.09
C GLN A 621 -6.03 13.05 5.45
N LYS A 622 -6.95 12.97 6.41
CA LYS A 622 -6.75 13.49 7.78
C LYS A 622 -5.64 12.74 8.52
N ALA A 623 -5.55 11.42 8.35
CA ALA A 623 -4.46 10.61 8.89
C ALA A 623 -3.09 11.01 8.32
N LYS A 624 -2.99 11.17 6.99
CA LYS A 624 -1.76 11.63 6.32
C LYS A 624 -1.37 13.04 6.78
N ALA A 625 -2.33 13.95 6.90
CA ALA A 625 -2.10 15.31 7.41
C ALA A 625 -1.61 15.29 8.86
N PHE A 626 -2.17 14.45 9.72
CA PHE A 626 -1.69 14.27 11.08
C PHE A 626 -0.24 13.78 11.11
N ILE A 627 0.14 12.79 10.29
CA ILE A 627 1.52 12.31 10.19
C ILE A 627 2.44 13.45 9.73
N ASP A 628 2.10 14.14 8.64
CA ASP A 628 2.93 15.21 8.08
C ASP A 628 3.17 16.36 9.07
N ASN A 629 2.13 16.75 9.82
CA ASN A 629 2.20 17.81 10.84
C ASN A 629 3.05 17.41 12.06
N ASN A 630 3.26 16.10 12.28
CA ASN A 630 3.94 15.59 13.47
C ASN A 630 5.25 14.84 13.16
N LYS A 631 5.70 14.79 11.90
CA LYS A 631 6.88 14.03 11.47
C LYS A 631 8.21 14.36 12.16
N GLN A 632 8.30 15.49 12.85
CA GLN A 632 9.49 15.94 13.58
C GLN A 632 9.49 15.55 15.07
N GLN A 633 8.46 14.87 15.56
CA GLN A 633 8.32 14.44 16.95
C GLN A 633 7.62 13.07 17.01
N PRO A 634 7.77 12.28 18.10
CA PRO A 634 7.06 11.02 18.21
C PRO A 634 5.55 11.25 18.20
N PHE A 635 4.82 10.45 17.42
CA PHE A 635 3.36 10.52 17.37
C PHE A 635 2.70 9.16 17.57
N PHE A 636 1.50 9.20 18.11
CA PHE A 636 0.57 8.08 18.21
C PHE A 636 -0.66 8.38 17.36
N LEU A 637 -0.90 7.57 16.33
CA LEU A 637 -2.09 7.66 15.50
C LEU A 637 -2.95 6.41 15.71
N TYR A 638 -4.14 6.61 16.26
CA TYR A 638 -5.22 5.63 16.26
C TYR A 638 -6.09 5.84 15.02
N PHE A 639 -5.79 5.10 13.96
CA PHE A 639 -6.51 5.15 12.68
C PHE A 639 -7.61 4.08 12.68
N ALA A 640 -8.79 4.48 13.15
CA ALA A 640 -9.94 3.61 13.35
C ALA A 640 -10.81 3.58 12.08
N LEU A 641 -10.54 2.66 11.17
CA LEU A 641 -11.32 2.51 9.95
C LEU A 641 -12.78 2.17 10.24
N THR A 642 -13.67 2.56 9.34
CA THR A 642 -15.08 2.13 9.32
C THR A 642 -15.27 0.85 8.49
N ASN A 643 -14.32 0.53 7.61
CA ASN A 643 -14.29 -0.73 6.90
C ASN A 643 -14.06 -1.87 7.91
N VAL A 644 -14.89 -2.91 7.93
CA VAL A 644 -15.88 -3.37 6.92
C VAL A 644 -17.33 -3.35 7.43
N HIS A 645 -17.62 -2.50 8.41
CA HIS A 645 -18.93 -2.34 9.03
C HIS A 645 -20.00 -1.83 8.05
N VAL A 646 -21.26 -2.07 8.39
CA VAL A 646 -22.42 -1.59 7.63
C VAL A 646 -22.72 -0.10 7.85
N PRO A 647 -23.45 0.56 6.93
CA PRO A 647 -23.73 0.14 5.56
C PRO A 647 -22.45 0.10 4.73
N ARG A 648 -22.26 -0.97 3.94
CA ARG A 648 -21.04 -1.17 3.15
C ARG A 648 -21.12 -0.41 1.83
N THR A 649 -20.61 0.82 1.85
CA THR A 649 -20.65 1.77 0.74
C THR A 649 -19.23 2.06 0.23
N PRO A 650 -18.61 1.12 -0.52
CA PRO A 650 -17.25 1.34 -1.02
C PRO A 650 -17.21 2.53 -1.98
N HIS A 651 -16.07 3.23 -2.05
CA HIS A 651 -15.85 4.22 -3.09
C HIS A 651 -16.02 3.57 -4.50
N ASN A 652 -16.40 4.37 -5.50
CA ASN A 652 -16.67 3.90 -6.86
C ASN A 652 -15.49 3.14 -7.52
N ASN A 653 -14.26 3.38 -7.05
CA ASN A 653 -13.07 2.66 -7.52
C ASN A 653 -13.06 1.17 -7.09
N PHE A 654 -13.77 0.84 -6.01
CA PHE A 654 -13.82 -0.51 -5.43
C PHE A 654 -15.18 -1.18 -5.60
N LEU A 655 -16.25 -0.44 -5.91
CA LEU A 655 -17.57 -1.00 -6.14
C LEU A 655 -17.56 -2.05 -7.28
N GLY A 656 -18.04 -3.26 -6.97
CA GLY A 656 -18.12 -4.39 -7.89
C GLY A 656 -16.76 -5.01 -8.26
N LYS A 657 -15.72 -4.83 -7.44
CA LYS A 657 -14.38 -5.37 -7.70
C LYS A 657 -14.11 -6.70 -7.01
N SER A 658 -14.91 -7.07 -6.02
CA SER A 658 -14.84 -8.35 -5.33
C SER A 658 -15.99 -9.27 -5.73
N PRO A 659 -15.75 -10.58 -5.89
CA PRO A 659 -16.84 -11.54 -6.06
C PRO A 659 -17.73 -11.66 -4.80
N MET A 660 -17.29 -11.15 -3.64
CA MET A 660 -18.08 -11.15 -2.40
C MET A 660 -18.99 -9.92 -2.26
N GLY A 661 -19.28 -9.22 -3.35
CA GLY A 661 -20.08 -8.01 -3.37
C GLY A 661 -19.51 -6.89 -2.51
N ARG A 662 -20.41 -6.05 -1.96
CA ARG A 662 -20.04 -4.84 -1.22
C ARG A 662 -19.14 -5.11 -0.02
N ARG A 663 -19.34 -6.23 0.68
CA ARG A 663 -18.47 -6.65 1.79
C ARG A 663 -17.04 -6.92 1.33
N GLY A 664 -16.87 -7.62 0.21
CA GLY A 664 -15.56 -7.81 -0.38
C GLY A 664 -14.94 -6.51 -0.91
N ASP A 665 -15.75 -5.63 -1.50
CA ASP A 665 -15.29 -4.34 -2.02
C ASP A 665 -14.70 -3.45 -0.91
N VAL A 666 -15.38 -3.38 0.25
CA VAL A 666 -14.85 -2.61 1.39
C VAL A 666 -13.61 -3.26 2.04
N ILE A 667 -13.40 -4.58 1.88
CA ILE A 667 -12.13 -5.25 2.26
C ILE A 667 -11.00 -4.82 1.32
N LEU A 668 -11.25 -4.75 0.00
CA LEU A 668 -10.27 -4.27 -0.98
C LEU A 668 -9.91 -2.80 -0.74
N GLU A 669 -10.90 -1.96 -0.43
CA GLU A 669 -10.69 -0.57 -0.06
C GLU A 669 -9.86 -0.43 1.22
N MET A 670 -10.18 -1.21 2.26
CA MET A 670 -9.41 -1.26 3.51
C MET A 670 -7.93 -1.65 3.28
N ASP A 671 -7.68 -2.65 2.43
CA ASP A 671 -6.33 -3.03 2.04
C ASP A 671 -5.61 -1.87 1.34
N TRP A 672 -6.28 -1.19 0.42
CA TRP A 672 -5.73 0.00 -0.25
C TRP A 672 -5.44 1.13 0.73
N LEU A 673 -6.35 1.46 1.66
CA LEU A 673 -6.15 2.48 2.70
C LEU A 673 -4.90 2.17 3.54
N THR A 674 -4.74 0.91 3.92
CA THR A 674 -3.57 0.42 4.65
C THR A 674 -2.30 0.63 3.83
N GLY A 675 -2.31 0.24 2.55
CA GLY A 675 -1.20 0.48 1.63
C GLY A 675 -0.84 1.96 1.52
N GLN A 676 -1.84 2.83 1.37
CA GLN A 676 -1.64 4.28 1.25
C GLN A 676 -1.05 4.92 2.50
N LEU A 677 -1.44 4.45 3.70
CA LEU A 677 -0.88 4.94 4.95
C LEU A 677 0.57 4.46 5.13
N MET A 678 0.85 3.19 4.83
CA MET A 678 2.20 2.64 4.84
C MET A 678 3.10 3.35 3.83
N ASP A 679 2.56 3.69 2.67
CA ASP A 679 3.25 4.44 1.64
C ASP A 679 3.64 5.83 2.12
N GLU A 680 2.75 6.50 2.86
CA GLU A 680 3.01 7.81 3.46
C GLU A 680 4.16 7.75 4.48
N LEU A 681 4.16 6.76 5.38
CA LEU A 681 5.24 6.56 6.34
C LEU A 681 6.58 6.33 5.63
N ARG A 682 6.61 5.52 4.57
CA ARG A 682 7.81 5.26 3.77
C ARG A 682 8.27 6.49 3.00
N ARG A 683 7.34 7.28 2.47
CA ARG A 683 7.57 8.53 1.73
C ARG A 683 8.25 9.57 2.62
N GLN A 684 7.84 9.67 3.88
CA GLN A 684 8.42 10.58 4.86
C GLN A 684 9.67 10.02 5.57
N GLY A 685 10.11 8.80 5.23
CA GLY A 685 11.26 8.15 5.89
C GLY A 685 11.02 7.74 7.34
N LEU A 686 9.76 7.65 7.76
CA LEU A 686 9.35 7.34 9.14
C LEU A 686 9.19 5.84 9.39
N ASP A 687 9.05 5.04 8.32
CA ASP A 687 8.75 3.61 8.39
C ASP A 687 9.72 2.81 9.25
N SER A 688 11.02 3.06 9.15
CA SER A 688 12.03 2.33 9.93
C SER A 688 11.93 2.57 11.45
N ASN A 689 11.37 3.70 11.88
CA ASN A 689 11.16 4.05 13.29
C ASN A 689 9.67 4.21 13.63
N THR A 690 8.79 3.42 13.00
CA THR A 690 7.35 3.41 13.31
C THR A 690 6.89 1.98 13.58
N ILE A 691 6.24 1.77 14.72
CA ILE A 691 5.48 0.55 15.02
C ILE A 691 4.10 0.70 14.39
N VAL A 692 3.78 -0.17 13.43
CA VAL A 692 2.44 -0.25 12.83
C VAL A 692 1.77 -1.53 13.30
N ILE A 693 0.59 -1.40 13.90
CA ILE A 693 -0.26 -2.50 14.33
C ILE A 693 -1.53 -2.49 13.47
N PHE A 694 -1.84 -3.59 12.80
CA PHE A 694 -3.10 -3.79 12.11
C PHE A 694 -3.96 -4.78 12.88
N SER A 695 -5.21 -4.44 13.17
CA SER A 695 -6.15 -5.35 13.82
C SER A 695 -7.63 -4.97 13.63
N SER A 696 -8.54 -5.67 14.31
CA SER A 696 -9.99 -5.43 14.32
C SER A 696 -10.54 -5.33 15.73
N ASP A 697 -11.67 -4.65 15.90
CA ASP A 697 -12.36 -4.52 17.18
C ASP A 697 -13.12 -5.77 17.62
N ASN A 698 -13.62 -6.56 16.67
CA ASN A 698 -14.28 -7.83 16.94
C ASN A 698 -14.34 -8.72 15.70
N GLY A 699 -14.90 -9.91 15.88
CA GLY A 699 -15.19 -10.88 14.83
C GLY A 699 -16.09 -10.35 13.70
N PRO A 700 -16.23 -11.16 12.63
CA PRO A 700 -16.98 -10.77 11.44
C PRO A 700 -18.48 -10.93 11.61
N VAL A 701 -19.22 -10.20 10.79
CA VAL A 701 -20.65 -10.38 10.54
C VAL A 701 -20.91 -10.31 9.03
N LEU A 702 -21.85 -11.12 8.52
CA LEU A 702 -22.29 -11.09 7.14
C LEU A 702 -23.52 -10.19 7.00
N ASP A 703 -24.67 -10.61 7.51
CA ASP A 703 -25.85 -9.73 7.60
C ASP A 703 -25.82 -8.95 8.92
N ASP A 704 -25.74 -7.62 8.81
CA ASP A 704 -25.81 -6.73 9.97
C ASP A 704 -26.90 -5.66 9.84
N GLY A 705 -27.94 -5.95 9.04
CA GLY A 705 -29.17 -5.13 8.97
C GLY A 705 -29.43 -4.42 7.64
N TYR A 706 -28.62 -4.69 6.60
CA TYR A 706 -28.81 -4.13 5.26
C TYR A 706 -28.75 -5.23 4.19
N VAL A 707 -29.60 -5.10 3.17
CA VAL A 707 -29.66 -6.03 2.03
C VAL A 707 -28.54 -5.69 1.04
N ASP A 708 -27.31 -6.06 1.41
CA ASP A 708 -26.10 -5.83 0.60
C ASP A 708 -25.54 -7.10 -0.08
N GLN A 709 -26.29 -8.20 0.04
CA GLN A 709 -25.99 -9.54 -0.50
C GLN A 709 -24.73 -10.19 0.07
N ALA A 710 -24.23 -9.74 1.23
CA ALA A 710 -23.00 -10.29 1.80
C ALA A 710 -23.10 -11.78 2.14
N VAL A 711 -24.27 -12.27 2.57
CA VAL A 711 -24.47 -13.69 2.88
C VAL A 711 -24.38 -14.54 1.61
N GLU A 712 -25.11 -14.14 0.57
CA GLU A 712 -25.21 -14.86 -0.68
C GLU A 712 -23.90 -14.83 -1.46
N LEU A 713 -23.23 -13.68 -1.50
CA LEU A 713 -22.01 -13.47 -2.27
C LEU A 713 -20.74 -13.91 -1.53
N ALA A 714 -20.79 -14.15 -0.21
CA ALA A 714 -19.67 -14.79 0.49
C ALA A 714 -19.35 -16.17 -0.09
N GLY A 715 -20.34 -16.90 -0.61
CA GLY A 715 -20.15 -18.22 -1.20
C GLY A 715 -19.50 -19.18 -0.21
N ASN A 716 -18.34 -19.73 -0.57
CA ASN A 716 -17.57 -20.63 0.31
C ASN A 716 -16.59 -19.89 1.24
N HIS A 717 -16.52 -18.56 1.17
CA HIS A 717 -15.65 -17.78 2.03
C HIS A 717 -16.12 -17.91 3.48
N ARG A 718 -15.16 -18.08 4.40
CA ARG A 718 -15.41 -18.17 5.84
C ARG A 718 -14.74 -16.98 6.52
N PRO A 719 -15.47 -15.88 6.82
CA PRO A 719 -14.90 -14.70 7.45
C PRO A 719 -14.22 -14.99 8.80
N GLY A 720 -14.77 -15.91 9.59
CA GLY A 720 -14.16 -16.36 10.86
C GLY A 720 -13.03 -17.37 10.68
N GLY A 721 -12.67 -17.74 9.45
CA GLY A 721 -11.75 -18.84 9.16
C GLY A 721 -12.33 -20.19 9.57
N ILE A 722 -11.56 -20.98 10.33
CA ILE A 722 -12.06 -22.24 10.89
C ILE A 722 -12.89 -22.03 12.16
N TYR A 723 -12.82 -20.85 12.77
CA TYR A 723 -13.35 -20.60 14.09
C TYR A 723 -14.87 -20.41 14.07
N ARG A 724 -15.53 -20.82 15.16
CA ARG A 724 -16.99 -20.82 15.29
C ARG A 724 -17.49 -19.45 15.75
N GLY A 725 -18.70 -19.08 15.31
CA GLY A 725 -19.36 -17.83 15.65
C GLY A 725 -18.91 -16.64 14.79
N GLY A 726 -18.97 -15.44 15.37
CA GLY A 726 -18.63 -14.16 14.75
C GLY A 726 -18.90 -13.02 15.72
N LYS A 727 -19.06 -11.79 15.23
CA LYS A 727 -19.55 -10.64 16.02
C LYS A 727 -20.71 -11.09 16.93
N TYR A 728 -20.78 -10.60 18.16
CA TYR A 728 -21.75 -10.98 19.21
C TYR A 728 -21.53 -12.34 19.89
N SER A 729 -20.75 -13.26 19.30
CA SER A 729 -20.60 -14.63 19.80
C SER A 729 -19.58 -14.77 20.93
N ALA A 730 -19.86 -15.68 21.86
CA ALA A 730 -18.91 -16.13 22.88
C ALA A 730 -17.86 -17.14 22.35
N TYR A 731 -18.02 -17.60 21.10
CA TYR A 731 -17.10 -18.50 20.43
C TYR A 731 -15.88 -17.78 19.84
N GLU A 732 -14.87 -18.54 19.42
CA GLU A 732 -13.54 -18.06 19.01
C GLU A 732 -13.60 -16.98 17.93
N ALA A 733 -14.45 -17.12 16.91
CA ALA A 733 -14.51 -16.12 15.84
C ALA A 733 -15.11 -14.79 16.29
N GLY A 734 -15.68 -14.69 17.50
CA GLY A 734 -16.17 -13.44 18.05
C GLY A 734 -15.06 -12.52 18.56
N THR A 735 -13.98 -13.07 19.12
CA THR A 735 -12.88 -12.28 19.68
C THR A 735 -11.53 -12.52 19.02
N ARG A 736 -11.34 -13.63 18.32
CA ARG A 736 -10.12 -13.90 17.57
C ARG A 736 -10.11 -13.05 16.30
N VAL A 737 -9.12 -12.17 16.22
CA VAL A 737 -9.01 -11.15 15.16
C VAL A 737 -7.61 -11.17 14.57
N PRO A 738 -7.42 -10.71 13.32
CA PRO A 738 -6.07 -10.59 12.77
C PRO A 738 -5.27 -9.58 13.60
N VAL A 739 -4.01 -9.91 13.91
CA VAL A 739 -3.05 -8.97 14.50
C VAL A 739 -1.74 -9.09 13.74
N ILE A 740 -1.32 -7.99 13.13
CA ILE A 740 -0.03 -7.87 12.46
C ILE A 740 0.72 -6.72 13.12
N ILE A 741 1.95 -6.96 13.56
CA ILE A 741 2.83 -5.93 14.14
C ILE A 741 4.08 -5.80 13.28
N SER A 742 4.27 -4.63 12.68
CA SER A 742 5.41 -4.33 11.82
C SER A 742 6.23 -3.18 12.40
N TRP A 743 7.54 -3.36 12.50
CA TRP A 743 8.48 -2.30 12.81
C TRP A 743 9.81 -2.62 12.10
N PRO A 744 9.97 -2.19 10.84
CA PRO A 744 11.08 -2.62 9.98
C PRO A 744 12.49 -2.39 10.57
N GLY A 745 12.66 -1.38 11.43
CA GLY A 745 13.94 -1.10 12.09
C GLY A 745 14.29 -1.99 13.28
N ALA A 746 13.33 -2.74 13.85
CA ALA A 746 13.55 -3.49 15.09
C ALA A 746 12.98 -4.92 15.10
N ILE A 747 11.88 -5.17 14.39
CA ILE A 747 11.22 -6.48 14.35
C ILE A 747 11.80 -7.32 13.21
N LYS A 748 12.07 -8.60 13.51
CA LYS A 748 12.32 -9.61 12.48
C LYS A 748 10.98 -10.19 12.03
N PRO A 749 10.70 -10.28 10.71
CA PRO A 749 9.44 -10.84 10.25
C PRO A 749 9.25 -12.30 10.67
N GLY A 750 8.01 -12.69 10.92
CA GLY A 750 7.70 -14.05 11.34
C GLY A 750 6.21 -14.29 11.63
N ILE A 751 5.93 -15.48 12.15
CA ILE A 751 4.59 -15.88 12.60
C ILE A 751 4.69 -16.16 14.10
N SER A 752 3.76 -15.62 14.88
CA SER A 752 3.63 -15.92 16.30
C SER A 752 2.32 -16.63 16.56
N ASN A 753 2.39 -17.78 17.21
CA ASN A 753 1.24 -18.53 17.70
C ASN A 753 0.98 -18.32 19.20
N THR A 754 1.64 -17.32 19.79
CA THR A 754 1.52 -16.99 21.20
C THR A 754 0.14 -16.39 21.48
N LEU A 755 -0.50 -16.83 22.57
CA LEU A 755 -1.75 -16.25 23.03
C LEU A 755 -1.53 -14.78 23.42
N HIS A 756 -2.13 -13.86 22.66
CA HIS A 756 -1.96 -12.41 22.80
C HIS A 756 -3.30 -11.68 22.90
N SER A 757 -3.36 -10.57 23.64
CA SER A 757 -4.57 -9.75 23.76
C SER A 757 -4.30 -8.27 23.46
N GLN A 758 -5.26 -7.60 22.82
CA GLN A 758 -5.20 -6.16 22.56
C GLN A 758 -5.22 -5.31 23.84
N ILE A 759 -5.81 -5.81 24.93
CA ILE A 759 -5.85 -5.10 26.23
C ILE A 759 -4.45 -4.86 26.81
N ASP A 760 -3.49 -5.69 26.44
CA ASP A 760 -2.11 -5.66 26.93
C ASP A 760 -1.27 -4.55 26.25
N TRP A 761 -1.80 -3.89 25.21
CA TRP A 761 -1.06 -2.84 24.48
C TRP A 761 -0.75 -1.62 25.34
N MET A 762 -1.63 -1.23 26.26
CA MET A 762 -1.39 -0.09 27.15
C MET A 762 -0.15 -0.30 28.04
N ALA A 763 -0.09 -1.40 28.80
CA ALA A 763 1.08 -1.72 29.63
C ALA A 763 2.33 -1.99 28.80
N SER A 764 2.19 -2.55 27.59
CA SER A 764 3.31 -2.79 26.67
C SER A 764 3.91 -1.49 26.14
N PHE A 765 3.10 -0.50 25.79
CA PHE A 765 3.58 0.81 25.36
C PHE A 765 4.09 1.66 26.52
N ALA A 766 3.55 1.50 27.73
CA ALA A 766 4.13 2.09 28.93
C ALA A 766 5.56 1.55 29.15
N ALA A 767 5.75 0.23 29.01
CA ALA A 767 7.08 -0.38 29.06
C ALA A 767 8.01 0.11 27.94
N LEU A 768 7.50 0.26 26.72
CA LEU A 768 8.26 0.76 25.56
C LEU A 768 8.78 2.19 25.80
N THR A 769 7.98 3.03 26.45
CA THR A 769 8.27 4.46 26.66
C THR A 769 8.85 4.76 28.04
N GLY A 770 9.09 3.73 28.87
CA GLY A 770 9.57 3.88 30.24
C GLY A 770 8.60 4.55 31.20
N GLN A 771 7.31 4.64 30.84
CA GLN A 771 6.28 5.23 31.70
C GLN A 771 5.84 4.25 32.79
N LYS A 772 5.48 4.80 33.95
CA LYS A 772 4.76 4.08 35.00
C LYS A 772 3.28 4.45 34.90
N LEU A 773 2.41 3.45 34.79
CA LEU A 773 0.97 3.66 34.81
C LEU A 773 0.53 4.25 36.15
N ALA A 774 -0.40 5.20 36.10
CA ALA A 774 -1.01 5.76 37.31
C ALA A 774 -1.73 4.67 38.12
N LYS A 775 -1.91 4.90 39.43
CA LYS A 775 -2.62 3.96 40.30
C LYS A 775 -4.04 3.72 39.78
N GLY A 776 -4.37 2.47 39.46
CA GLY A 776 -5.68 2.07 38.92
C GLY A 776 -5.80 2.16 37.40
N ALA A 777 -4.78 2.64 36.68
CA ALA A 777 -4.76 2.65 35.22
C ALA A 777 -4.34 1.28 34.66
N GLY A 778 -5.02 0.83 33.60
CA GLY A 778 -4.75 -0.47 32.97
C GLY A 778 -4.78 -1.68 33.91
N PRO A 779 -5.80 -1.85 34.77
CA PRO A 779 -5.79 -2.88 35.83
C PRO A 779 -5.69 -4.31 35.31
N ASP A 780 -6.13 -4.55 34.06
CA ASP A 780 -6.10 -5.86 33.42
C ASP A 780 -4.98 -5.98 32.36
N SER A 781 -4.31 -4.87 32.03
CA SER A 781 -3.27 -4.78 31.01
C SER A 781 -1.94 -5.33 31.52
N ARG A 782 -1.35 -6.28 30.79
CA ARG A 782 -0.06 -6.90 31.13
C ARG A 782 1.01 -6.48 30.13
N ASN A 783 2.24 -6.33 30.59
CA ASN A 783 3.34 -6.06 29.66
C ASN A 783 3.62 -7.29 28.77
N ALA A 784 3.23 -7.17 27.51
CA ALA A 784 3.46 -8.14 26.44
C ALA A 784 4.45 -7.62 25.39
N LEU A 785 5.20 -6.54 25.67
CA LEU A 785 6.12 -5.93 24.71
C LEU A 785 7.13 -6.94 24.11
N PRO A 786 7.75 -7.85 24.89
CA PRO A 786 8.63 -8.86 24.30
C PRO A 786 7.92 -9.78 23.30
N VAL A 787 6.64 -10.11 23.52
CA VAL A 787 5.82 -10.90 22.59
C VAL A 787 5.50 -10.08 21.34
N MET A 788 5.08 -8.82 21.51
CA MET A 788 4.78 -7.89 20.40
C MET A 788 5.99 -7.68 19.48
N LEU A 789 7.21 -7.70 20.03
CA LEU A 789 8.46 -7.53 19.28
C LEU A 789 9.06 -8.85 18.78
N GLY A 790 8.40 -10.00 19.00
CA GLY A 790 8.89 -11.32 18.58
C GLY A 790 10.12 -11.82 19.34
N GLN A 791 10.34 -11.28 20.54
CA GLN A 791 11.46 -11.61 21.43
C GLN A 791 11.09 -12.68 22.46
N SER A 792 9.80 -13.03 22.57
CA SER A 792 9.28 -14.04 23.49
C SER A 792 8.10 -14.78 22.86
N ASN A 793 8.03 -16.09 23.11
CA ASN A 793 6.89 -16.95 22.76
C ASN A 793 6.10 -17.37 24.01
N LYS A 794 6.14 -16.54 25.06
CA LYS A 794 5.43 -16.83 26.32
C LYS A 794 3.97 -16.43 26.18
N ASP A 795 3.09 -17.42 26.23
CA ASP A 795 1.64 -17.20 26.22
C ASP A 795 1.18 -16.30 27.37
N ARG A 796 0.11 -15.54 27.10
CA ARG A 796 -0.69 -14.95 28.16
C ARG A 796 -1.26 -16.06 29.04
N GLU A 797 -1.16 -15.90 30.35
CA GLU A 797 -1.57 -16.91 31.34
C GLU A 797 -3.08 -17.28 31.24
N PHE A 798 -3.90 -16.29 30.92
CA PHE A 798 -5.33 -16.45 30.60
C PHE A 798 -5.81 -15.28 29.74
N LEU A 799 -6.97 -15.41 29.13
CA LEU A 799 -7.68 -14.36 28.39
C LEU A 799 -9.15 -14.38 28.82
N LEU A 800 -9.76 -13.21 29.05
CA LEU A 800 -11.21 -13.08 29.11
C LEU A 800 -11.74 -12.57 27.79
N GLU A 801 -12.86 -13.13 27.38
CA GLU A 801 -13.60 -12.77 26.17
C GLU A 801 -15.03 -12.39 26.58
N GLU A 802 -15.48 -11.22 26.14
CA GLU A 802 -16.76 -10.63 26.50
C GLU A 802 -17.73 -10.69 25.32
N ALA A 803 -18.91 -11.25 25.56
CA ALA A 803 -20.05 -11.22 24.65
C ALA A 803 -21.29 -10.86 25.49
N PHE A 804 -22.45 -11.44 25.19
CA PHE A 804 -23.58 -11.44 26.11
C PHE A 804 -23.40 -12.39 27.31
N THR A 805 -22.25 -13.07 27.38
CA THR A 805 -21.74 -13.84 28.51
C THR A 805 -20.22 -13.63 28.60
N LEU A 806 -19.57 -14.23 29.60
CA LEU A 806 -18.11 -14.20 29.76
C LEU A 806 -17.52 -15.57 29.44
N SER A 807 -16.43 -15.57 28.67
CA SER A 807 -15.58 -16.75 28.47
C SER A 807 -14.20 -16.53 29.07
N LEU A 808 -13.60 -17.61 29.58
CA LEU A 808 -12.23 -17.62 30.12
C LEU A 808 -11.42 -18.68 29.38
N ARG A 809 -10.35 -18.23 28.72
CA ARG A 809 -9.34 -19.10 28.12
C ARG A 809 -8.10 -19.16 29.00
N SER A 810 -7.61 -20.35 29.31
CA SER A 810 -6.35 -20.54 30.06
C SER A 810 -5.64 -21.80 29.57
N GLY A 811 -4.47 -21.60 28.95
CA GLY A 811 -3.81 -22.65 28.17
C GLY A 811 -4.69 -23.11 27.01
N GLN A 812 -4.83 -24.43 26.85
CA GLN A 812 -5.67 -25.02 25.80
C GLN A 812 -7.18 -24.96 26.10
N TRP A 813 -7.57 -24.64 27.32
CA TRP A 813 -8.96 -24.73 27.76
C TRP A 813 -9.69 -23.41 27.57
N LYS A 814 -10.90 -23.47 27.00
CA LYS A 814 -11.84 -22.36 26.96
C LYS A 814 -13.14 -22.73 27.66
N TYR A 815 -13.48 -21.95 28.67
CA TYR A 815 -14.72 -22.07 29.43
C TYR A 815 -15.68 -20.95 29.01
N VAL A 816 -16.91 -21.28 28.64
CA VAL A 816 -18.00 -20.30 28.39
C VAL A 816 -18.99 -20.38 29.54
N ALA A 817 -19.23 -19.24 30.20
CA ALA A 817 -20.12 -19.19 31.35
C ALA A 817 -21.60 -19.34 30.94
N PRO A 818 -22.41 -20.03 31.76
CA PRO A 818 -23.84 -20.13 31.50
C PRO A 818 -24.51 -18.75 31.58
N GLN A 819 -25.53 -18.55 30.75
CA GLN A 819 -26.35 -17.35 30.69
C GLN A 819 -27.82 -17.75 30.67
N GLU A 820 -28.62 -17.17 31.57
CA GLU A 820 -30.06 -17.46 31.66
C GLU A 820 -30.88 -16.67 30.63
N LYS A 821 -30.42 -15.46 30.29
CA LYS A 821 -31.06 -14.64 29.26
C LYS A 821 -30.73 -15.19 27.87
N GLY A 822 -31.76 -15.47 27.08
CA GLY A 822 -31.62 -15.90 25.69
C GLY A 822 -31.01 -14.83 24.78
N THR A 823 -30.81 -15.18 23.52
CA THR A 823 -30.38 -14.26 22.47
C THR A 823 -31.39 -13.10 22.33
N PRO A 824 -30.95 -11.83 22.35
CA PRO A 824 -31.82 -10.69 22.09
C PRO A 824 -32.57 -10.79 20.75
N ASP A 825 -33.85 -10.40 20.70
CA ASP A 825 -34.70 -10.55 19.50
C ASP A 825 -34.13 -9.85 18.26
N TRP A 826 -33.49 -8.69 18.41
CA TRP A 826 -32.87 -7.96 17.29
C TRP A 826 -31.65 -8.67 16.68
N LEU A 827 -31.09 -9.67 17.37
CA LEU A 827 -30.01 -10.53 16.85
C LEU A 827 -30.54 -11.78 16.15
N ALA A 828 -31.81 -12.14 16.35
CA ALA A 828 -32.38 -13.38 15.84
C ALA A 828 -32.28 -13.49 14.31
N ASN A 829 -32.30 -12.36 13.60
CA ASN A 829 -32.29 -12.31 12.15
C ASN A 829 -30.89 -12.20 11.52
N LYS A 830 -29.81 -12.17 12.31
CA LYS A 830 -28.43 -11.99 11.80
C LYS A 830 -27.69 -13.30 11.50
N ASP A 831 -28.35 -14.44 11.71
CA ASP A 831 -27.79 -15.79 11.51
C ASP A 831 -26.40 -16.03 12.15
N ILE A 832 -26.17 -15.42 13.33
CA ILE A 832 -24.95 -15.62 14.11
C ILE A 832 -25.23 -16.52 15.31
N GLU A 833 -24.44 -17.58 15.43
CA GLU A 833 -24.43 -18.41 16.63
C GLU A 833 -23.80 -17.67 17.81
N THR A 834 -24.58 -17.35 18.84
CA THR A 834 -24.14 -16.51 19.97
C THR A 834 -23.33 -17.27 21.03
N GLY A 835 -23.47 -18.59 21.10
CA GLY A 835 -22.87 -19.42 22.14
C GLY A 835 -23.52 -19.27 23.52
N LEU A 836 -24.69 -18.63 23.62
CA LEU A 836 -25.44 -18.52 24.86
C LEU A 836 -26.12 -19.85 25.20
N SER A 837 -25.95 -20.29 26.45
CA SER A 837 -26.53 -21.53 26.96
C SER A 837 -26.75 -21.41 28.46
N THR A 838 -27.81 -22.04 28.97
CA THR A 838 -28.07 -22.15 30.42
C THR A 838 -27.11 -23.12 31.11
N SER A 839 -26.36 -23.92 30.33
CA SER A 839 -25.36 -24.86 30.83
C SER A 839 -23.93 -24.38 30.56
N PRO A 840 -22.97 -24.67 31.46
CA PRO A 840 -21.57 -24.34 31.21
C PRO A 840 -21.02 -25.11 30.01
N GLN A 841 -20.12 -24.48 29.25
CA GLN A 841 -19.42 -25.12 28.13
C GLN A 841 -17.91 -25.11 28.36
N LEU A 842 -17.24 -26.17 27.93
CA LEU A 842 -15.78 -26.29 28.02
C LEU A 842 -15.24 -26.92 26.75
N TYR A 843 -14.22 -26.31 26.16
CA TYR A 843 -13.58 -26.75 24.91
C TYR A 843 -12.06 -26.90 25.10
N ASP A 844 -11.46 -27.89 24.42
CA ASP A 844 -10.01 -28.07 24.28
C ASP A 844 -9.57 -27.52 22.92
N LEU A 845 -9.21 -26.24 22.85
CA LEU A 845 -8.91 -25.55 21.60
C LEU A 845 -7.68 -26.11 20.86
N LYS A 846 -6.84 -26.90 21.54
CA LYS A 846 -5.71 -27.57 20.91
C LYS A 846 -6.17 -28.73 20.02
N LYS A 847 -7.29 -29.37 20.36
CA LYS A 847 -7.88 -30.51 19.63
C LYS A 847 -9.12 -30.14 18.84
N ASP A 848 -9.85 -29.15 19.31
CA ASP A 848 -11.14 -28.70 18.79
C ASP A 848 -11.17 -27.17 18.67
N PRO A 849 -10.37 -26.59 17.75
CA PRO A 849 -10.34 -25.13 17.53
C PRO A 849 -11.64 -24.59 16.93
N GLU A 850 -12.50 -25.48 16.40
CA GLU A 850 -13.83 -25.13 15.87
C GLU A 850 -14.93 -25.21 16.95
N GLU A 851 -14.58 -25.51 18.22
CA GLU A 851 -15.51 -25.57 19.36
C GLU A 851 -16.76 -26.43 19.10
N LYS A 852 -16.58 -27.60 18.45
CA LYS A 852 -17.68 -28.51 18.08
C LYS A 852 -18.13 -29.40 19.23
N HIS A 853 -17.26 -29.68 20.19
CA HIS A 853 -17.49 -30.69 21.23
C HIS A 853 -17.40 -30.08 22.62
N ASN A 854 -18.56 -29.79 23.21
CA ASN A 854 -18.62 -29.38 24.62
C ASN A 854 -18.27 -30.56 25.54
N ILE A 855 -17.13 -30.45 26.22
CA ILE A 855 -16.60 -31.50 27.11
C ILE A 855 -16.70 -31.19 28.60
N ALA A 856 -17.56 -30.23 28.98
CA ALA A 856 -17.79 -29.81 30.36
C ALA A 856 -18.14 -30.99 31.30
N ALA A 857 -19.00 -31.91 30.84
CA ALA A 857 -19.41 -33.09 31.61
C ALA A 857 -18.27 -34.10 31.79
N GLN A 858 -17.35 -34.21 30.82
CA GLN A 858 -16.24 -35.16 30.89
C GLN A 858 -15.01 -34.61 31.64
N GLN A 859 -14.93 -33.29 31.85
CA GLN A 859 -13.80 -32.62 32.52
C GLN A 859 -14.24 -31.77 33.74
N PRO A 860 -14.94 -32.35 34.74
CA PRO A 860 -15.56 -31.58 35.84
C PRO A 860 -14.55 -30.88 36.76
N LYS A 861 -13.31 -31.41 36.90
CA LYS A 861 -12.26 -30.78 37.70
C LYS A 861 -11.75 -29.50 37.04
N THR A 862 -11.41 -29.57 35.75
CA THR A 862 -10.97 -28.42 34.94
C THR A 862 -12.05 -27.35 34.88
N LEU A 863 -13.31 -27.76 34.66
CA LEU A 863 -14.46 -26.85 34.66
C LEU A 863 -14.55 -26.04 35.97
N LYS A 864 -14.55 -26.74 37.13
CA LYS A 864 -14.61 -26.08 38.45
C LYS A 864 -13.44 -25.12 38.69
N GLN A 865 -12.24 -25.47 38.21
CA GLN A 865 -11.06 -24.61 38.33
C GLN A 865 -11.23 -23.31 37.53
N LEU A 866 -11.68 -23.39 36.27
CA LEU A 866 -11.91 -22.22 35.42
C LEU A 866 -13.08 -21.37 35.91
N GLN A 867 -14.16 -21.99 36.40
CA GLN A 867 -15.27 -21.30 37.06
C GLN A 867 -14.79 -20.49 38.27
N LYS A 868 -13.99 -21.10 39.14
CA LYS A 868 -13.41 -20.41 40.30
C LYS A 868 -12.48 -19.28 39.86
N LYS A 869 -11.65 -19.49 38.83
CA LYS A 869 -10.74 -18.46 38.30
C LYS A 869 -11.53 -17.27 37.73
N LEU A 870 -12.56 -17.51 36.92
CA LEU A 870 -13.44 -16.45 36.40
C LEU A 870 -14.13 -15.69 37.53
N SER A 871 -14.70 -16.40 38.52
CA SER A 871 -15.35 -15.76 39.67
C SER A 871 -14.39 -14.88 40.47
N ASN A 872 -13.14 -15.30 40.65
CA ASN A 872 -12.14 -14.51 41.34
C ASN A 872 -11.77 -13.24 40.55
N ILE A 873 -11.59 -13.34 39.22
CA ILE A 873 -11.27 -12.17 38.39
C ILE A 873 -12.40 -11.14 38.44
N ARG A 874 -13.67 -11.58 38.38
CA ARG A 874 -14.84 -10.69 38.49
C ARG A 874 -14.97 -9.97 39.83
N LYS A 875 -14.40 -10.54 40.90
CA LYS A 875 -14.41 -9.95 42.25
C LYS A 875 -13.23 -9.02 42.50
N GLN A 876 -12.19 -9.08 41.68
CA GLN A 876 -11.09 -8.13 41.77
C GLN A 876 -11.61 -6.76 41.34
N PRO A 877 -11.20 -5.67 42.02
CA PRO A 877 -11.55 -4.32 41.61
C PRO A 877 -11.01 -4.02 40.21
#